data_AF-A0A0G0GEL5-F1
#
_entry.id   AF-A0A0G0GEL5-F1
#
_cell.length_a   1.000
_cell.length_b   1.000
_cell.length_c   1.000
_cell.angle_alpha   90.00
_cell.angle_beta   90.00
_cell.angle_gamma   90.00
#
_symmetry.space_group_name_H-M   'P 1'
#
loop_
_entity.id
_entity.type
_entity.pdbx_description
1 polymer ?
#
loop_
_entity_poly.entity_id
_entity_poly.type
_entity_poly.pdbx_seq_one_letter_code
_entity_poly.pdbx_strand_id
1 'polypeptide(L)'
;MNVSSVARQLKVTTQELLEKLPSLGFDVGLRAIKIDDKLVPKIVAAWKHQQKRDAFRATFSDIQEIRGNEGDNLTPKEKKEVNIPEVIIVKDLAELMRLPVARLMAELMRNGIMVSLNEKIDFDTASIIAEDLGFKATKSDQAVVEESSQREKLELLLSQRTAKTTTRPPVVVVMGHVDHGKTKLLDAIRETNVVDQEAGGITQHIGAYQVTTHDHLITFLDTPGHEAFKAMRSRGGQIADVAILVVAADDGLQPQTLESIAVIQKEKLPFLVAINKIDKEGADIDRVKQQLSELNLVPEDWGGKTICQPISAKQKTGINEILDLVLLVADLNDLKADATGAAVGTIIESHVDKSEGPVATVLVQAGTLNIGDLFIVGSVSGKIKTLKDWKGKDVSQALPATPIKILGLKQIPAIGEILEVILNKKDFKAKNKNLNTYKTSSTTIHYNNQSEDLDSENILNLIIKSDVLGSAEAIEGALNKIAVEGSKAKVIKKGLGQLTEADVLNAESAKALLIGFHVKVNKALHSLADDKRVTILYFDIIYKLLEDIEARLKKLKSKKTIHKLLGKLEVLAIFKTNKKSMIVGGKVISGKIIKAAKIKLLRNNEIETIGELGSLQAGKVDVTEVVEGQEAGLEFIGEPIIQVGDTLEFFEEIYE
;
A
#
# COMPACT_ATOMS: atom_id res chain seq x y z
N MET A 1 63.57 11.43 0.05
CA MET A 1 63.64 12.30 -1.14
C MET A 1 64.02 13.73 -0.74
N ASN A 2 64.75 14.49 -1.56
CA ASN A 2 65.03 15.90 -1.26
C ASN A 2 63.74 16.74 -1.36
N VAL A 3 63.53 17.70 -0.45
CA VAL A 3 62.32 18.56 -0.48
C VAL A 3 62.24 19.32 -1.80
N SER A 4 63.39 19.74 -2.36
CA SER A 4 63.48 20.42 -3.65
C SER A 4 62.98 19.59 -4.83
N SER A 5 63.17 18.26 -4.80
CA SER A 5 62.64 17.38 -5.86
C SER A 5 61.13 17.20 -5.75
N VAL A 6 60.60 17.13 -4.52
CA VAL A 6 59.14 17.01 -4.28
C VAL A 6 58.43 18.31 -4.64
N ALA A 7 59.00 19.47 -4.27
CA ALA A 7 58.48 20.78 -4.64
C ALA A 7 58.45 20.97 -6.17
N ARG A 8 59.50 20.53 -6.87
CA ARG A 8 59.54 20.55 -8.34
C ARG A 8 58.48 19.64 -8.97
N GLN A 9 58.22 18.47 -8.39
CA GLN A 9 57.16 17.56 -8.85
C GLN A 9 55.76 18.16 -8.66
N LEU A 10 55.57 18.96 -7.60
CA LEU A 10 54.31 19.66 -7.29
C LEU A 10 54.20 21.04 -7.95
N LYS A 11 55.23 21.47 -8.71
CA LYS A 11 55.33 22.78 -9.37
C LYS A 11 55.18 23.97 -8.41
N VAL A 12 55.74 23.87 -7.21
CA VAL A 12 55.73 24.94 -6.20
C VAL A 12 57.13 25.22 -5.68
N THR A 13 57.31 26.33 -4.97
CA THR A 13 58.59 26.62 -4.32
C THR A 13 58.80 25.71 -3.10
N THR A 14 60.06 25.45 -2.75
CA THR A 14 60.41 24.67 -1.55
C THR A 14 59.87 25.29 -0.28
N GLN A 15 59.86 26.62 -0.20
CA GLN A 15 59.37 27.35 0.95
C GLN A 15 57.84 27.22 1.09
N GLU A 16 57.11 27.41 -0.02
CA GLU A 16 55.64 27.26 -0.05
C GLU A 16 55.21 25.83 0.29
N LEU A 17 55.96 24.83 -0.18
CA LEU A 17 55.71 23.44 0.19
C LEU A 17 55.86 23.24 1.70
N LEU A 18 56.99 23.66 2.30
CA LEU A 18 57.27 23.47 3.72
C LEU A 18 56.31 24.22 4.64
N GLU A 19 55.82 25.40 4.24
CA GLU A 19 54.82 26.16 5.01
C GLU A 19 53.44 25.48 5.01
N LYS A 20 53.05 24.83 3.91
CA LYS A 20 51.75 24.16 3.79
C LYS A 20 51.70 22.73 4.30
N LEU A 21 52.83 22.02 4.38
CA LEU A 21 52.86 20.63 4.86
C LEU A 21 52.25 20.43 6.26
N PRO A 22 52.50 21.30 7.27
CA PRO A 22 51.83 21.21 8.57
C PRO A 22 50.31 21.32 8.46
N SER A 23 49.80 22.22 7.61
CA SER A 23 48.36 22.38 7.39
C SER A 23 47.71 21.17 6.69
N LEU A 24 48.52 20.37 6.00
CA LEU A 24 48.12 19.11 5.37
C LEU A 24 48.26 17.90 6.31
N GLY A 25 48.62 18.13 7.58
CA GLY A 25 48.79 17.07 8.59
C GLY A 25 50.13 16.33 8.51
N PHE A 26 51.13 16.88 7.81
CA PHE A 26 52.48 16.34 7.76
C PHE A 26 53.43 17.19 8.59
N ASP A 27 53.98 16.62 9.65
CA ASP A 27 54.93 17.29 10.54
C ASP A 27 56.34 17.29 9.93
N VAL A 28 56.58 18.21 8.99
CA VAL A 28 57.87 18.43 8.34
C VAL A 28 58.33 19.84 8.68
N GLY A 29 59.43 19.95 9.43
CA GLY A 29 59.95 21.25 9.87
C GLY A 29 60.35 22.17 8.71
N LEU A 30 60.19 23.49 8.91
CA LEU A 30 60.42 24.54 7.90
C LEU A 30 61.85 24.60 7.34
N ARG A 31 62.82 23.93 7.97
CA ARG A 31 64.22 23.83 7.52
C ARG A 31 64.60 22.43 7.03
N ALA A 32 63.63 21.53 6.85
CA ALA A 32 63.89 20.18 6.39
C ALA A 32 64.51 20.20 4.98
N ILE A 33 65.54 19.38 4.80
CA ILE A 33 66.22 19.23 3.49
C ILE A 33 65.75 17.95 2.79
N LYS A 34 65.34 16.94 3.56
CA LYS A 34 64.85 15.65 3.08
C LYS A 34 63.53 15.28 3.75
N ILE A 35 62.64 14.67 2.97
CA ILE A 35 61.38 14.06 3.42
C ILE A 35 61.54 12.54 3.28
N ASP A 36 61.00 11.78 4.23
CA ASP A 36 60.93 10.33 4.15
C ASP A 36 60.24 9.90 2.83
N ASP A 37 60.89 9.02 2.07
CA ASP A 37 60.40 8.49 0.80
C ASP A 37 59.04 7.79 0.92
N LYS A 38 58.69 7.27 2.11
CA LYS A 38 57.36 6.68 2.37
C LYS A 38 56.25 7.72 2.53
N LEU A 39 56.59 8.95 2.91
CA LEU A 39 55.63 10.04 3.11
C LEU A 39 55.36 10.84 1.83
N VAL A 40 56.30 10.85 0.89
CA VAL A 40 56.19 11.62 -0.37
C VAL A 40 54.92 11.31 -1.17
N PRO A 41 54.51 10.04 -1.38
CA PRO A 41 53.29 9.75 -2.14
C PRO A 41 52.02 10.28 -1.46
N LYS A 42 51.98 10.23 -0.11
CA LYS A 42 50.85 10.73 0.68
C LYS A 42 50.76 12.25 0.64
N ILE A 43 51.91 12.93 0.71
CA ILE A 43 52.01 14.38 0.56
C ILE A 43 51.52 14.83 -0.82
N VAL A 44 51.97 14.15 -1.88
CA VAL A 44 51.56 14.49 -3.26
C VAL A 44 50.06 14.30 -3.48
N ALA A 45 49.47 13.24 -2.91
CA ALA A 45 48.04 12.99 -2.98
C ALA A 45 47.22 14.05 -2.22
N ALA A 46 47.63 14.36 -0.97
CA ALA A 46 46.97 15.36 -0.15
C ALA A 46 47.05 16.77 -0.77
N TRP A 47 48.20 17.14 -1.35
CA TRP A 47 48.39 18.42 -2.02
C TRP A 47 47.46 18.60 -3.24
N LYS A 48 47.34 17.57 -4.08
CA LYS A 48 46.42 17.60 -5.24
C LYS A 48 44.95 17.68 -4.81
N HIS A 49 44.59 17.02 -3.71
CA HIS A 49 43.24 17.08 -3.15
C HIS A 49 42.92 18.48 -2.62
N GLN A 50 43.88 19.13 -1.95
CA GLN A 50 43.72 20.50 -1.46
C GLN A 50 43.68 21.54 -2.59
N GLN A 51 44.51 21.41 -3.64
CA GLN A 51 44.40 22.28 -4.82
C GLN A 51 43.03 22.20 -5.50
N LYS A 52 42.41 21.02 -5.58
CA LYS A 52 41.04 20.88 -6.09
C LYS A 52 40.01 21.57 -5.20
N ARG A 53 40.17 21.50 -3.88
CA ARG A 53 39.29 22.18 -2.90
C ARG A 53 39.45 23.69 -2.94
N ASP A 54 40.67 24.19 -3.07
CA ASP A 54 40.96 25.62 -3.14
C ASP A 54 40.50 26.21 -4.48
N ALA A 55 40.63 25.48 -5.60
CA ALA A 55 40.05 25.86 -6.89
C ALA A 55 38.51 25.91 -6.84
N PHE A 56 37.87 24.96 -6.15
CA PHE A 56 36.42 24.95 -5.96
C PHE A 56 35.94 26.11 -5.06
N ARG A 57 36.71 26.48 -4.03
CA ARG A 57 36.43 27.66 -3.19
C ARG A 57 36.60 28.97 -3.93
N ALA A 58 37.64 29.10 -4.77
CA ALA A 58 37.86 30.29 -5.60
C ALA A 58 36.73 30.50 -6.62
N THR A 59 36.14 29.42 -7.15
CA THR A 59 34.99 29.51 -8.06
C THR A 59 33.70 29.94 -7.33
N PHE A 60 33.64 29.75 -6.01
CA PHE A 60 32.50 30.12 -5.15
C PHE A 60 32.63 31.53 -4.54
N SER A 61 33.84 32.10 -4.41
CA SER A 61 34.04 33.48 -3.95
C SER A 61 33.55 34.50 -4.99
N ASP A 62 33.66 34.20 -6.28
CA ASP A 62 33.17 35.06 -7.36
C ASP A 62 31.63 35.20 -7.37
N ILE A 63 30.92 34.24 -6.76
CA ILE A 63 29.45 34.28 -6.59
C ILE A 63 29.06 35.12 -5.35
N GLN A 64 29.97 35.32 -4.39
CA GLN A 64 29.72 36.13 -3.19
C GLN A 64 29.91 37.63 -3.41
N GLU A 65 30.72 38.08 -4.39
CA GLU A 65 30.85 39.52 -4.70
C GLU A 65 29.61 40.13 -5.37
N ILE A 66 28.70 39.32 -5.91
CA ILE A 66 27.41 39.79 -6.46
C ILE A 66 26.36 40.03 -5.35
N ARG A 67 26.61 39.57 -4.11
CA ARG A 67 25.64 39.60 -2.99
C ARG A 67 25.86 40.70 -1.96
N GLY A 68 26.79 41.63 -2.20
CA GLY A 68 26.99 42.80 -1.35
C GLY A 68 26.00 43.93 -1.64
N ASN A 69 24.69 43.68 -1.52
CA ASN A 69 23.68 44.72 -1.27
C ASN A 69 22.31 44.06 -1.06
N GLU A 70 21.99 43.82 0.21
CA GLU A 70 20.71 44.14 0.88
C GLU A 70 20.56 43.22 2.09
N GLY A 71 20.73 43.84 3.27
CA GLY A 71 20.74 43.19 4.56
C GLY A 71 19.35 42.97 5.17
N ASP A 72 19.34 41.95 6.01
CA ASP A 72 18.48 41.63 7.16
C ASP A 72 17.27 42.52 7.49
N ASN A 73 16.12 41.85 7.61
CA ASN A 73 15.29 41.93 8.81
C ASN A 73 14.52 40.62 9.01
N LEU A 74 14.81 39.92 10.11
CA LEU A 74 14.17 38.67 10.53
C LEU A 74 12.82 38.91 11.22
N THR A 75 11.82 38.13 10.80
CA THR A 75 10.67 37.69 11.62
C THR A 75 10.54 36.18 11.49
N PRO A 76 10.07 35.45 12.53
CA PRO A 76 10.12 33.99 12.57
C PRO A 76 9.07 33.39 11.62
N LYS A 77 9.52 32.76 10.53
CA LYS A 77 8.65 32.07 9.57
C LYS A 77 8.15 30.75 10.15
N GLU A 78 6.83 30.58 10.15
CA GLU A 78 6.15 29.29 10.30
C GLU A 78 6.80 28.21 9.41
N LYS A 79 7.09 27.04 9.98
CA LYS A 79 7.65 25.91 9.24
C LYS A 79 6.62 25.44 8.21
N LYS A 80 6.99 25.44 6.93
CA LYS A 80 6.11 24.98 5.83
C LYS A 80 5.94 23.47 5.90
N GLU A 81 4.70 22.98 5.87
CA GLU A 81 4.40 21.54 5.83
C GLU A 81 4.62 20.98 4.41
N VAL A 82 5.18 19.77 4.32
CA VAL A 82 5.48 19.07 3.07
C VAL A 82 5.08 17.61 3.20
N ASN A 83 4.29 17.11 2.24
CA ASN A 83 3.78 15.74 2.25
C ASN A 83 4.64 14.86 1.34
N ILE A 84 5.37 13.91 1.92
CA ILE A 84 6.37 13.09 1.21
C ILE A 84 5.86 11.65 1.10
N PRO A 85 5.85 11.02 -0.09
CA PRO A 85 5.43 9.63 -0.28
C PRO A 85 6.46 8.65 0.28
N GLU A 86 6.09 7.36 0.39
CA GLU A 86 6.98 6.30 0.92
C GLU A 86 8.33 6.22 0.20
N VAL A 87 8.34 6.52 -1.09
CA VAL A 87 9.54 6.58 -1.92
C VAL A 87 9.41 7.77 -2.87
N ILE A 88 10.41 8.66 -2.87
CA ILE A 88 10.45 9.85 -3.73
C ILE A 88 11.76 9.92 -4.50
N ILE A 89 11.74 10.43 -5.74
CA ILE A 89 12.97 10.71 -6.48
C ILE A 89 13.56 12.03 -5.95
N VAL A 90 14.89 12.11 -5.79
CA VAL A 90 15.55 13.31 -5.24
C VAL A 90 15.19 14.59 -6.00
N LYS A 91 15.09 14.52 -7.34
CA LYS A 91 14.61 15.63 -8.17
C LYS A 91 13.19 16.07 -7.78
N ASP A 92 12.28 15.12 -7.62
CA ASP A 92 10.87 15.39 -7.32
C ASP A 92 10.72 15.93 -5.90
N LEU A 93 11.56 15.48 -4.94
CA LEU A 93 11.62 16.04 -3.59
C LEU A 93 12.06 17.52 -3.61
N ALA A 94 13.03 17.87 -4.47
CA ALA A 94 13.46 19.26 -4.62
C ALA A 94 12.34 20.14 -5.20
N GLU A 95 11.60 19.63 -6.20
CA GLU A 95 10.44 20.31 -6.78
C GLU A 95 9.30 20.47 -5.75
N LEU A 96 9.00 19.41 -4.98
CA LEU A 96 7.99 19.39 -3.92
C LEU A 96 8.28 20.45 -2.84
N MET A 97 9.54 20.55 -2.42
CA MET A 97 10.01 21.55 -1.43
C MET A 97 10.23 22.93 -2.04
N ARG A 98 10.08 23.09 -3.36
CA ARG A 98 10.39 24.30 -4.14
C ARG A 98 11.80 24.82 -3.86
N LEU A 99 12.76 23.91 -3.74
CA LEU A 99 14.16 24.21 -3.51
C LEU A 99 15.00 23.93 -4.75
N PRO A 100 16.09 24.69 -4.97
CA PRO A 100 17.08 24.33 -5.97
C PRO A 100 17.65 22.94 -5.67
N VAL A 101 17.66 22.05 -6.67
CA VAL A 101 18.21 20.68 -6.58
C VAL A 101 19.59 20.65 -5.93
N ALA A 102 20.47 21.61 -6.28
CA ALA A 102 21.82 21.69 -5.72
C ALA A 102 21.82 21.87 -4.19
N ARG A 103 20.82 22.55 -3.62
CA ARG A 103 20.69 22.75 -2.17
C ARG A 103 20.25 21.47 -1.47
N LEU A 104 19.29 20.75 -2.04
CA LEU A 104 18.85 19.46 -1.50
C LEU A 104 19.99 18.41 -1.58
N MET A 105 20.72 18.37 -2.69
CA MET A 105 21.87 17.48 -2.87
C MET A 105 22.99 17.79 -1.87
N ALA A 106 23.24 19.07 -1.57
CA ALA A 106 24.22 19.46 -0.56
C ALA A 106 23.82 18.97 0.85
N GLU A 107 22.53 19.02 1.18
CA GLU A 107 22.03 18.56 2.47
C GLU A 107 22.06 17.03 2.61
N LEU A 108 21.69 16.30 1.55
CA LEU A 108 21.82 14.85 1.46
C LEU A 108 23.28 14.42 1.67
N MET A 109 24.22 15.09 1.00
CA MET A 109 25.66 14.84 1.19
C MET A 109 26.14 15.19 2.60
N ARG A 110 25.61 16.25 3.23
CA ARG A 110 25.95 16.65 4.60
C ARG A 110 25.53 15.58 5.62
N ASN A 111 24.39 14.94 5.37
CA ASN A 111 23.87 13.82 6.14
C ASN A 111 24.46 12.45 5.74
N GLY A 112 25.52 12.44 4.91
CA GLY A 112 26.26 11.22 4.54
C GLY A 112 25.59 10.37 3.47
N ILE A 113 24.54 10.87 2.82
CA ILE A 113 23.76 10.16 1.81
C ILE A 113 24.21 10.60 0.42
N MET A 114 24.94 9.73 -0.27
CA MET A 114 25.38 9.95 -1.65
C MET A 114 24.39 9.31 -2.62
N VAL A 115 23.51 10.13 -3.19
CA VAL A 115 22.49 9.70 -4.16
C VAL A 115 22.54 10.56 -5.41
N SER A 116 22.21 9.97 -6.55
CA SER A 116 22.11 10.68 -7.83
C SER A 116 20.76 11.37 -8.00
N LEU A 117 20.66 12.31 -8.94
CA LEU A 117 19.46 13.14 -9.16
C LEU A 117 18.16 12.34 -9.37
N ASN A 118 18.27 11.20 -10.06
CA ASN A 118 17.15 10.34 -10.44
C ASN A 118 17.00 9.13 -9.51
N GLU A 119 17.75 9.10 -8.41
CA GLU A 119 17.70 8.03 -7.43
C GLU A 119 16.50 8.19 -6.51
N LYS A 120 15.98 7.06 -6.05
CA LYS A 120 14.85 7.01 -5.14
C LYS A 120 15.35 6.96 -3.71
N ILE A 121 14.76 7.77 -2.85
CA ILE A 121 14.99 7.78 -1.40
C ILE A 121 13.67 7.48 -0.68
N ASP A 122 13.79 6.77 0.43
CA ASP A 122 12.68 6.41 1.30
C ASP A 122 12.18 7.62 2.12
N PHE A 123 10.95 7.49 2.66
CA PHE A 123 10.32 8.55 3.46
C PHE A 123 11.16 8.96 4.66
N ASP A 124 11.76 8.02 5.40
CA ASP A 124 12.49 8.33 6.63
C ASP A 124 13.74 9.17 6.31
N THR A 125 14.46 8.79 5.26
CA THR A 125 15.56 9.60 4.72
C THR A 125 15.07 10.99 4.26
N ALA A 126 13.99 11.04 3.47
CA ALA A 126 13.48 12.29 2.91
C ALA A 126 12.90 13.23 3.99
N SER A 127 12.30 12.69 5.05
CA SER A 127 11.73 13.45 6.16
C SER A 127 12.81 14.13 6.99
N ILE A 128 13.91 13.43 7.29
CA ILE A 128 15.05 13.98 8.02
C ILE A 128 15.64 15.18 7.28
N ILE A 129 15.88 15.02 5.97
CA ILE A 129 16.42 16.09 5.13
C ILE A 129 15.43 17.27 5.01
N ALA A 130 14.14 16.99 4.93
CA ALA A 130 13.12 18.03 4.89
C ALA A 130 13.06 18.84 6.19
N GLU A 131 13.18 18.18 7.35
CA GLU A 131 13.23 18.81 8.66
C GLU A 131 14.47 19.67 8.87
N ASP A 132 15.65 19.18 8.45
CA ASP A 132 16.91 19.93 8.46
C ASP A 132 16.83 21.20 7.60
N LEU A 133 16.07 21.15 6.50
CA LEU A 133 15.83 22.29 5.61
C LEU A 133 14.70 23.21 6.08
N GLY A 134 14.12 22.94 7.25
CA GLY A 134 13.12 23.79 7.92
C GLY A 134 11.67 23.51 7.52
N PHE A 135 11.40 22.36 6.92
CA PHE A 135 10.05 21.90 6.59
C PHE A 135 9.55 20.92 7.64
N LYS A 136 8.23 20.75 7.75
CA LYS A 136 7.63 19.69 8.58
C LYS A 136 7.14 18.60 7.63
N ALA A 137 7.80 17.44 7.67
CA ALA A 137 7.48 16.32 6.80
C ALA A 137 6.30 15.52 7.37
N THR A 138 5.28 15.26 6.55
CA THR A 138 4.24 14.27 6.87
C THR A 138 4.22 13.18 5.81
N LYS A 139 3.95 11.94 6.24
CA LYS A 139 3.89 10.79 5.34
C LYS A 139 2.64 10.92 4.48
N SER A 140 2.81 10.94 3.16
CA SER A 140 1.67 10.93 2.25
C SER A 140 1.24 9.49 2.01
N ASP A 141 -0.01 9.19 2.37
CA ASP A 141 -0.68 7.99 1.89
C ASP A 141 -0.76 8.12 0.36
N GLN A 142 -0.02 7.28 -0.37
CA GLN A 142 0.05 7.34 -1.85
C GLN A 142 -1.34 7.28 -2.50
N ALA A 143 -2.31 6.60 -1.85
CA ALA A 143 -3.70 6.56 -2.28
C ALA A 143 -4.41 7.92 -2.27
N VAL A 144 -4.02 8.85 -1.38
CA VAL A 144 -4.66 10.16 -1.22
C VAL A 144 -4.13 11.18 -2.23
N VAL A 145 -2.83 11.11 -2.59
CA VAL A 145 -2.17 12.05 -3.50
C VAL A 145 -2.55 11.81 -4.97
N GLU A 146 -2.70 10.55 -5.38
CA GLU A 146 -3.14 10.23 -6.73
C GLU A 146 -4.62 10.62 -6.96
N GLU A 147 -5.51 10.36 -5.98
CA GLU A 147 -6.92 10.74 -6.06
C GLU A 147 -7.13 12.27 -6.08
N SER A 148 -6.36 13.05 -5.31
CA SER A 148 -6.45 14.52 -5.35
C SER A 148 -6.07 15.09 -6.71
N SER A 149 -5.07 14.51 -7.38
CA SER A 149 -4.61 14.97 -8.70
C SER A 149 -5.62 14.75 -9.83
N GLN A 150 -6.39 13.65 -9.77
CA GLN A 150 -7.41 13.34 -10.79
C GLN A 150 -8.63 14.25 -10.67
N ARG A 151 -9.03 14.59 -9.43
CA ARG A 151 -10.13 15.52 -9.18
C ARG A 151 -9.80 16.93 -9.66
N GLU A 152 -8.62 17.45 -9.34
CA GLU A 152 -8.17 18.76 -9.84
C GLU A 152 -8.13 18.80 -11.37
N LYS A 153 -7.66 17.72 -12.00
CA LYS A 153 -7.66 17.58 -13.46
C LYS A 153 -9.08 17.60 -14.03
N LEU A 154 -10.01 16.88 -13.41
CA LEU A 154 -11.42 16.88 -13.81
C LEU A 154 -12.02 18.28 -13.69
N GLU A 155 -11.86 18.94 -12.53
CA GLU A 155 -12.37 20.30 -12.29
C GLU A 155 -11.80 21.32 -13.28
N LEU A 156 -10.51 21.20 -13.62
CA LEU A 156 -9.87 22.01 -14.65
C LEU A 156 -10.45 21.75 -16.05
N LEU A 157 -10.68 20.50 -16.42
CA LEU A 157 -11.31 20.15 -17.70
C LEU A 157 -12.77 20.60 -17.78
N LEU A 158 -13.49 20.61 -16.67
CA LEU A 158 -14.88 21.06 -16.60
C LEU A 158 -14.98 22.59 -16.66
N SER A 159 -14.09 23.30 -15.93
CA SER A 159 -14.08 24.77 -15.86
C SER A 159 -13.63 25.46 -17.15
N GLN A 160 -12.85 24.79 -18.00
CA GLN A 160 -12.41 25.32 -19.30
C GLN A 160 -13.52 25.36 -20.37
N ARG A 161 -14.73 24.90 -20.04
CA ARG A 161 -15.83 24.73 -20.99
C ARG A 161 -16.76 25.92 -20.93
N THR A 162 -16.92 26.60 -22.05
CA THR A 162 -17.72 27.84 -22.21
C THR A 162 -19.11 27.59 -22.81
N ALA A 163 -19.53 26.33 -22.90
CA ALA A 163 -20.76 25.95 -23.58
C ALA A 163 -22.02 26.23 -22.74
N LYS A 164 -23.16 26.36 -23.44
CA LYS A 164 -24.48 26.48 -22.83
C LYS A 164 -24.77 25.23 -22.01
N THR A 165 -24.84 25.37 -20.70
CA THR A 165 -25.14 24.27 -19.79
C THR A 165 -26.64 23.96 -19.80
N THR A 166 -26.97 22.68 -19.71
CA THR A 166 -28.35 22.19 -19.55
C THR A 166 -28.46 21.45 -18.24
N THR A 167 -29.67 21.40 -17.68
CA THR A 167 -29.97 20.55 -16.53
C THR A 167 -29.62 19.11 -16.88
N ARG A 168 -28.95 18.41 -15.96
CA ARG A 168 -28.57 17.02 -16.14
C ARG A 168 -29.17 16.13 -15.04
N PRO A 169 -29.29 14.81 -15.30
CA PRO A 169 -29.70 13.86 -14.28
C PRO A 169 -28.78 13.89 -13.04
N PRO A 170 -29.33 13.77 -11.82
CA PRO A 170 -28.53 13.56 -10.62
C PRO A 170 -27.87 12.17 -10.61
N VAL A 171 -26.62 12.14 -10.18
CA VAL A 171 -25.88 10.91 -9.88
C VAL A 171 -25.98 10.64 -8.38
N VAL A 172 -26.59 9.53 -8.03
CA VAL A 172 -26.96 9.17 -6.67
C VAL A 172 -26.15 7.97 -6.22
N VAL A 173 -25.35 8.13 -5.17
CA VAL A 173 -24.63 7.01 -4.56
C VAL A 173 -25.41 6.48 -3.35
N VAL A 174 -25.56 5.15 -3.28
CA VAL A 174 -26.21 4.51 -2.13
C VAL A 174 -25.15 3.92 -1.21
N MET A 175 -25.15 4.36 0.05
CA MET A 175 -24.17 3.99 1.07
C MET A 175 -24.85 3.45 2.34
N GLY A 176 -24.10 2.77 3.19
CA GLY A 176 -24.61 2.18 4.44
C GLY A 176 -24.00 0.83 4.78
N HIS A 177 -24.31 0.33 5.97
CA HIS A 177 -23.82 -0.95 6.50
C HIS A 177 -24.28 -2.16 5.68
N VAL A 178 -23.53 -3.27 5.77
CA VAL A 178 -23.95 -4.58 5.23
C VAL A 178 -25.32 -4.96 5.80
N ASP A 179 -26.14 -5.66 5.02
CA ASP A 179 -27.49 -6.11 5.42
C ASP A 179 -28.53 -5.03 5.81
N HIS A 180 -28.21 -3.74 5.65
CA HIS A 180 -29.21 -2.67 5.78
C HIS A 180 -30.15 -2.56 4.57
N GLY A 181 -29.97 -3.42 3.55
CA GLY A 181 -30.87 -3.52 2.40
C GLY A 181 -30.64 -2.50 1.29
N LYS A 182 -29.40 -2.01 1.11
CA LYS A 182 -29.00 -1.13 -0.02
C LYS A 182 -29.35 -1.75 -1.37
N THR A 183 -28.84 -2.95 -1.64
CA THR A 183 -29.09 -3.68 -2.89
C THR A 183 -30.57 -3.98 -3.07
N LYS A 184 -31.29 -4.28 -1.97
CA LYS A 184 -32.74 -4.50 -2.02
C LYS A 184 -33.53 -3.24 -2.37
N LEU A 185 -33.13 -2.08 -1.84
CA LEU A 185 -33.70 -0.79 -2.22
C LEU A 185 -33.46 -0.53 -3.71
N LEU A 186 -32.23 -0.72 -4.19
CA LEU A 186 -31.87 -0.54 -5.59
C LEU A 186 -32.62 -1.53 -6.51
N ASP A 187 -32.80 -2.77 -6.10
CA ASP A 187 -33.61 -3.77 -6.81
C ASP A 187 -35.08 -3.34 -6.90
N ALA A 188 -35.63 -2.85 -5.79
CA ALA A 188 -37.00 -2.37 -5.75
C ALA A 188 -37.21 -1.15 -6.66
N ILE A 189 -36.21 -0.25 -6.75
CA ILE A 189 -36.19 0.90 -7.68
C ILE A 189 -36.05 0.45 -9.14
N ARG A 190 -35.20 -0.55 -9.40
CA ARG A 190 -34.91 -1.04 -10.76
C ARG A 190 -35.99 -1.99 -11.30
N GLU A 191 -36.94 -2.39 -10.46
CA GLU A 191 -37.90 -3.47 -10.71
C GLU A 191 -37.22 -4.80 -11.11
N THR A 192 -36.00 -5.02 -10.63
CA THR A 192 -35.21 -6.24 -10.85
C THR A 192 -34.94 -6.97 -9.55
N ASN A 193 -34.34 -8.16 -9.65
CA ASN A 193 -34.00 -8.97 -8.48
C ASN A 193 -32.54 -9.45 -8.62
N VAL A 194 -31.59 -8.52 -8.48
CA VAL A 194 -30.15 -8.75 -8.57
C VAL A 194 -29.62 -9.42 -7.30
N VAL A 195 -30.18 -9.13 -6.13
CA VAL A 195 -29.77 -9.72 -4.83
C VAL A 195 -29.79 -11.25 -4.87
N ASP A 196 -30.79 -11.85 -5.52
CA ASP A 196 -30.93 -13.31 -5.59
C ASP A 196 -29.97 -13.96 -6.60
N GLN A 197 -29.33 -13.16 -7.48
CA GLN A 197 -28.37 -13.62 -8.48
C GLN A 197 -26.91 -13.45 -8.05
N GLU A 198 -26.63 -12.58 -7.07
CA GLU A 198 -25.29 -12.35 -6.55
C GLU A 198 -24.87 -13.42 -5.53
N ALA A 199 -23.63 -13.89 -5.66
CA ALA A 199 -23.08 -14.90 -4.76
C ALA A 199 -23.00 -14.37 -3.32
N GLY A 200 -23.69 -15.04 -2.40
CA GLY A 200 -23.75 -14.63 -0.99
C GLY A 200 -24.76 -13.52 -0.68
N GLY A 201 -25.55 -13.07 -1.66
CA GLY A 201 -26.59 -12.05 -1.46
C GLY A 201 -26.05 -10.65 -1.14
N ILE A 202 -24.81 -10.34 -1.54
CA ILE A 202 -24.13 -9.06 -1.28
C ILE A 202 -23.55 -8.42 -2.55
N THR A 203 -23.69 -7.09 -2.66
CA THR A 203 -23.02 -6.31 -3.72
C THR A 203 -21.51 -6.30 -3.49
N GLN A 204 -20.73 -6.82 -4.45
CA GLN A 204 -19.26 -6.85 -4.42
C GLN A 204 -18.61 -6.05 -5.57
N HIS A 205 -19.42 -5.54 -6.51
CA HIS A 205 -19.00 -4.70 -7.64
C HIS A 205 -19.65 -3.32 -7.54
N ILE A 206 -19.03 -2.31 -8.14
CA ILE A 206 -19.70 -1.01 -8.29
C ILE A 206 -20.62 -1.04 -9.52
N GLY A 207 -21.92 -1.06 -9.27
CA GLY A 207 -22.93 -1.04 -10.33
C GLY A 207 -23.31 0.40 -10.69
N ALA A 208 -23.55 0.69 -11.96
CA ALA A 208 -24.11 1.97 -12.39
C ALA A 208 -25.25 1.77 -13.38
N TYR A 209 -26.40 2.41 -13.15
CA TYR A 209 -27.58 2.31 -14.00
C TYR A 209 -28.45 3.56 -13.91
N GLN A 210 -29.38 3.73 -14.86
CA GLN A 210 -30.37 4.81 -14.78
C GLN A 210 -31.79 4.26 -14.67
N VAL A 211 -32.63 5.03 -13.97
CA VAL A 211 -34.08 4.84 -13.89
C VAL A 211 -34.78 6.15 -14.24
N THR A 212 -36.04 6.02 -14.67
CA THR A 212 -36.87 7.17 -15.05
C THR A 212 -38.00 7.28 -14.03
N THR A 213 -38.14 8.46 -13.43
CA THR A 213 -39.18 8.79 -12.45
C THR A 213 -39.77 10.15 -12.84
N HIS A 214 -41.09 10.24 -13.03
CA HIS A 214 -41.77 11.49 -13.42
C HIS A 214 -41.14 12.18 -14.65
N ASP A 215 -40.75 11.41 -15.68
CA ASP A 215 -40.01 11.87 -16.87
C ASP A 215 -38.60 12.44 -16.62
N HIS A 216 -38.11 12.38 -15.38
CA HIS A 216 -36.73 12.70 -15.01
C HIS A 216 -35.89 11.44 -14.90
N LEU A 217 -34.65 11.51 -15.37
CA LEU A 217 -33.67 10.42 -15.22
C LEU A 217 -32.91 10.59 -13.91
N ILE A 218 -32.62 9.47 -13.24
CA ILE A 218 -31.75 9.40 -12.07
C ILE A 218 -30.71 8.32 -12.32
N THR A 219 -29.43 8.65 -12.13
CA THR A 219 -28.35 7.68 -12.24
C THR A 219 -27.98 7.16 -10.87
N PHE A 220 -28.03 5.85 -10.65
CA PHE A 220 -27.63 5.23 -9.39
C PHE A 220 -26.24 4.60 -9.49
N LEU A 221 -25.44 4.81 -8.45
CA LEU A 221 -24.19 4.11 -8.17
C LEU A 221 -24.38 3.19 -6.97
N ASP A 222 -24.37 1.88 -7.22
CA ASP A 222 -24.43 0.86 -6.18
C ASP A 222 -23.03 0.61 -5.63
N THR A 223 -22.80 0.90 -4.34
CA THR A 223 -21.48 0.69 -3.71
C THR A 223 -21.52 -0.46 -2.70
N PRO A 224 -20.51 -1.34 -2.69
CA PRO A 224 -20.41 -2.41 -1.69
C PRO A 224 -20.37 -1.90 -0.24
N GLY A 225 -21.07 -2.60 0.66
CA GLY A 225 -21.19 -2.23 2.07
C GLY A 225 -20.02 -2.67 2.98
N HIS A 226 -19.23 -3.67 2.56
CA HIS A 226 -18.19 -4.24 3.42
C HIS A 226 -16.99 -3.30 3.56
N GLU A 227 -16.39 -3.23 4.75
CA GLU A 227 -15.13 -2.52 5.05
C GLU A 227 -14.00 -2.69 4.01
N ALA A 228 -13.82 -3.89 3.43
CA ALA A 228 -12.81 -4.17 2.40
C ALA A 228 -12.95 -3.26 1.16
N PHE A 229 -14.16 -2.74 0.90
CA PHE A 229 -14.47 -1.88 -0.24
C PHE A 229 -14.50 -0.39 0.09
N LYS A 230 -13.82 0.04 1.16
CA LYS A 230 -13.73 1.46 1.54
C LYS A 230 -13.27 2.37 0.39
N ALA A 231 -12.28 1.94 -0.40
CA ALA A 231 -11.80 2.68 -1.57
C ALA A 231 -12.92 2.87 -2.62
N MET A 232 -13.74 1.85 -2.87
CA MET A 232 -14.87 1.97 -3.79
C MET A 232 -15.92 2.96 -3.31
N ARG A 233 -16.23 2.98 -2.00
CA ARG A 233 -17.16 3.96 -1.41
C ARG A 233 -16.65 5.39 -1.55
N SER A 234 -15.36 5.62 -1.28
CA SER A 234 -14.72 6.94 -1.46
C SER A 234 -14.87 7.43 -2.90
N ARG A 235 -14.54 6.58 -3.88
CA ARG A 235 -14.67 6.90 -5.31
C ARG A 235 -16.12 7.15 -5.74
N GLY A 236 -17.05 6.33 -5.28
CA GLY A 236 -18.48 6.54 -5.52
C GLY A 236 -18.96 7.90 -4.98
N GLY A 237 -18.49 8.29 -3.79
CA GLY A 237 -18.78 9.60 -3.21
C GLY A 237 -18.20 10.77 -4.03
N GLN A 238 -16.97 10.65 -4.53
CA GLN A 238 -16.33 11.71 -5.33
C GLN A 238 -17.06 12.01 -6.65
N ILE A 239 -17.76 11.02 -7.20
CA ILE A 239 -18.40 11.10 -8.51
C ILE A 239 -19.89 11.46 -8.39
N ALA A 240 -20.50 11.24 -7.23
CA ALA A 240 -21.92 11.47 -7.00
C ALA A 240 -22.26 12.94 -6.74
N ASP A 241 -23.51 13.30 -7.03
CA ASP A 241 -24.10 14.59 -6.71
C ASP A 241 -24.89 14.54 -5.40
N VAL A 242 -25.54 13.41 -5.12
CA VAL A 242 -26.39 13.18 -3.95
C VAL A 242 -26.08 11.81 -3.36
N ALA A 243 -26.14 11.67 -2.05
CA ALA A 243 -26.02 10.37 -1.38
C ALA A 243 -27.33 9.93 -0.71
N ILE A 244 -27.62 8.63 -0.76
CA ILE A 244 -28.65 7.99 0.08
C ILE A 244 -27.94 7.12 1.11
N LEU A 245 -28.08 7.48 2.38
CA LEU A 245 -27.59 6.70 3.50
C LEU A 245 -28.68 5.73 3.97
N VAL A 246 -28.49 4.44 3.76
CA VAL A 246 -29.44 3.40 4.18
C VAL A 246 -29.11 2.90 5.58
N VAL A 247 -30.05 3.07 6.50
CA VAL A 247 -29.95 2.64 7.89
C VAL A 247 -31.13 1.73 8.22
N ALA A 248 -30.88 0.54 8.74
CA ALA A 248 -31.98 -0.36 9.11
C ALA A 248 -32.58 0.07 10.46
N ALA A 249 -33.92 0.08 10.55
CA ALA A 249 -34.65 0.50 11.75
C ALA A 249 -34.51 -0.49 12.91
N ASP A 250 -34.20 -1.75 12.66
CA ASP A 250 -33.94 -2.78 13.65
C ASP A 250 -32.51 -2.72 14.21
N ASP A 251 -31.52 -2.43 13.35
CA ASP A 251 -30.10 -2.46 13.71
C ASP A 251 -29.56 -1.10 14.20
N GLY A 252 -30.05 0.01 13.63
CA GLY A 252 -29.55 1.36 13.92
C GLY A 252 -28.21 1.69 13.26
N LEU A 253 -27.50 2.68 13.83
CA LEU A 253 -26.20 3.12 13.31
C LEU A 253 -25.10 2.11 13.66
N GLN A 254 -24.36 1.70 12.63
CA GLN A 254 -23.26 0.73 12.71
C GLN A 254 -21.93 1.37 12.29
N PRO A 255 -20.76 0.77 12.58
CA PRO A 255 -19.45 1.35 12.24
C PRO A 255 -19.31 1.73 10.76
N GLN A 256 -19.80 0.90 9.84
CA GLN A 256 -19.75 1.20 8.39
C GLN A 256 -20.71 2.33 7.99
N THR A 257 -21.79 2.55 8.75
CA THR A 257 -22.66 3.73 8.58
C THR A 257 -21.89 4.99 8.95
N LEU A 258 -21.13 4.97 10.05
CA LEU A 258 -20.27 6.11 10.46
C LEU A 258 -19.19 6.40 9.42
N GLU A 259 -18.58 5.36 8.84
CA GLU A 259 -17.64 5.53 7.72
C GLU A 259 -18.31 6.18 6.51
N SER A 260 -19.53 5.75 6.18
CA SER A 260 -20.29 6.31 5.06
C SER A 260 -20.63 7.78 5.29
N ILE A 261 -21.03 8.14 6.52
CA ILE A 261 -21.25 9.54 6.94
C ILE A 261 -19.96 10.35 6.80
N ALA A 262 -18.81 9.80 7.22
CA ALA A 262 -17.52 10.47 7.09
C ALA A 262 -17.15 10.76 5.62
N VAL A 263 -17.43 9.81 4.70
CA VAL A 263 -17.25 10.04 3.26
C VAL A 263 -18.18 11.14 2.76
N ILE A 264 -19.48 11.07 3.08
CA ILE A 264 -20.48 12.07 2.68
C ILE A 264 -20.07 13.47 3.15
N GLN A 265 -19.63 13.62 4.41
CA GLN A 265 -19.19 14.88 4.98
C GLN A 265 -17.89 15.39 4.36
N LYS A 266 -16.91 14.50 4.13
CA LYS A 266 -15.64 14.84 3.48
C LYS A 266 -15.87 15.37 2.06
N GLU A 267 -16.74 14.70 1.30
CA GLU A 267 -17.07 15.04 -0.08
C GLU A 267 -18.12 16.16 -0.19
N LYS A 268 -18.69 16.60 0.94
CA LYS A 268 -19.73 17.63 1.07
C LYS A 268 -20.98 17.31 0.23
N LEU A 269 -21.34 16.04 0.15
CA LEU A 269 -22.51 15.60 -0.61
C LEU A 269 -23.80 15.97 0.14
N PRO A 270 -24.78 16.60 -0.52
CA PRO A 270 -26.14 16.60 0.00
C PRO A 270 -26.63 15.16 0.09
N PHE A 271 -27.31 14.80 1.17
CA PHE A 271 -27.71 13.42 1.40
C PHE A 271 -29.06 13.28 2.09
N LEU A 272 -29.67 12.13 1.87
CA LEU A 272 -30.93 11.69 2.44
C LEU A 272 -30.68 10.45 3.29
N VAL A 273 -31.41 10.29 4.39
CA VAL A 273 -31.37 9.05 5.19
C VAL A 273 -32.60 8.21 4.89
N ALA A 274 -32.38 7.03 4.33
CA ALA A 274 -33.40 6.01 4.12
C ALA A 274 -33.45 5.07 5.34
N ILE A 275 -34.46 5.22 6.18
CA ILE A 275 -34.66 4.35 7.35
C ILE A 275 -35.41 3.10 6.87
N ASN A 276 -34.68 2.02 6.61
CA ASN A 276 -35.18 0.80 5.97
C ASN A 276 -35.68 -0.25 6.97
N LYS A 277 -36.37 -1.28 6.46
CA LYS A 277 -36.93 -2.41 7.24
C LYS A 277 -38.02 -2.00 8.25
N ILE A 278 -38.82 -0.97 7.95
CA ILE A 278 -39.97 -0.57 8.79
C ILE A 278 -41.05 -1.65 8.91
N ASP A 279 -40.99 -2.68 8.07
CA ASP A 279 -41.90 -3.83 8.10
C ASP A 279 -41.59 -4.86 9.20
N LYS A 280 -40.47 -4.73 9.91
CA LYS A 280 -40.11 -5.63 11.01
C LYS A 280 -40.75 -5.18 12.32
N GLU A 281 -41.18 -6.15 13.14
CA GLU A 281 -41.76 -5.90 14.47
C GLU A 281 -40.80 -5.17 15.44
N GLY A 282 -39.49 -5.34 15.25
CA GLY A 282 -38.45 -4.66 16.04
C GLY A 282 -37.95 -3.34 15.43
N ALA A 283 -38.63 -2.78 14.43
CA ALA A 283 -38.23 -1.54 13.79
C ALA A 283 -38.48 -0.33 14.71
N ASP A 284 -37.43 0.43 14.99
CA ASP A 284 -37.50 1.64 15.81
C ASP A 284 -36.91 2.84 15.05
N ILE A 285 -37.80 3.64 14.46
CA ILE A 285 -37.43 4.81 13.66
C ILE A 285 -36.87 5.93 14.54
N ASP A 286 -37.45 6.11 15.74
CA ASP A 286 -37.08 7.20 16.65
C ASP A 286 -35.70 6.96 17.25
N ARG A 287 -35.33 5.71 17.53
CA ARG A 287 -33.98 5.33 17.92
C ARG A 287 -32.94 5.73 16.86
N VAL A 288 -33.21 5.48 15.58
CA VAL A 288 -32.30 5.86 14.49
C VAL A 288 -32.14 7.39 14.43
N LYS A 289 -33.25 8.13 14.54
CA LYS A 289 -33.26 9.60 14.56
C LYS A 289 -32.50 10.19 15.74
N GLN A 290 -32.62 9.57 16.93
CA GLN A 290 -31.85 9.95 18.11
C GLN A 290 -30.34 9.75 17.87
N GLN A 291 -29.94 8.58 17.37
CA GLN A 291 -28.53 8.29 17.06
C GLN A 291 -27.94 9.23 15.99
N LEU A 292 -28.73 9.64 14.98
CA LEU A 292 -28.29 10.64 14.00
C LEU A 292 -28.12 12.02 14.64
N SER A 293 -29.03 12.40 15.53
CA SER A 293 -28.97 13.68 16.26
C SER A 293 -27.72 13.77 17.15
N GLU A 294 -27.31 12.67 17.77
CA GLU A 294 -26.05 12.57 18.54
C GLU A 294 -24.80 12.84 17.68
N LEU A 295 -24.89 12.62 16.37
CA LEU A 295 -23.85 12.94 15.38
C LEU A 295 -24.01 14.34 14.77
N ASN A 296 -24.85 15.20 15.35
CA ASN A 296 -25.24 16.50 14.82
C ASN A 296 -25.98 16.44 13.46
N LEU A 297 -26.59 15.30 13.13
CA LEU A 297 -27.44 15.12 11.97
C LEU A 297 -28.91 15.15 12.41
N VAL A 298 -29.40 16.34 12.75
CA VAL A 298 -30.75 16.50 13.31
C VAL A 298 -31.81 16.30 12.22
N PRO A 299 -32.80 15.41 12.41
CA PRO A 299 -33.91 15.18 11.48
C PRO A 299 -34.78 16.42 11.24
N GLU A 300 -35.36 16.56 10.05
CA GLU A 300 -36.23 17.69 9.70
C GLU A 300 -37.48 17.81 10.57
N ASP A 301 -38.09 16.68 10.94
CA ASP A 301 -39.28 16.66 11.81
C ASP A 301 -38.97 17.10 13.25
N TRP A 302 -37.69 17.15 13.62
CA TRP A 302 -37.20 17.69 14.90
C TRP A 302 -36.62 19.12 14.75
N GLY A 303 -36.88 19.78 13.61
CA GLY A 303 -36.40 21.13 13.31
C GLY A 303 -34.97 21.20 12.78
N GLY A 304 -34.41 20.07 12.36
CA GLY A 304 -33.08 19.97 11.75
C GLY A 304 -33.08 20.14 10.22
N LYS A 305 -32.02 19.64 9.58
CA LYS A 305 -31.80 19.72 8.12
C LYS A 305 -31.65 18.35 7.46
N THR A 306 -31.59 17.27 8.24
CA THR A 306 -31.35 15.92 7.72
C THR A 306 -32.68 15.29 7.33
N ILE A 307 -32.93 15.16 6.03
CA ILE A 307 -34.14 14.50 5.51
C ILE A 307 -34.06 13.01 5.87
N CYS A 308 -35.01 12.54 6.67
CA CYS A 308 -35.12 11.14 7.10
C CYS A 308 -36.43 10.55 6.57
N GLN A 309 -36.33 9.67 5.58
CA GLN A 309 -37.49 9.03 4.95
C GLN A 309 -37.58 7.56 5.40
N PRO A 310 -38.65 7.16 6.13
CA PRO A 310 -38.93 5.76 6.43
C PRO A 310 -39.33 4.99 5.17
N ILE A 311 -38.75 3.82 4.96
CA ILE A 311 -39.00 2.95 3.79
C ILE A 311 -39.05 1.47 4.17
N SER A 312 -39.75 0.67 3.36
CA SER A 312 -39.57 -0.79 3.31
C SER A 312 -39.18 -1.20 1.89
N ALA A 313 -37.91 -1.52 1.69
CA ALA A 313 -37.43 -2.07 0.42
C ALA A 313 -38.10 -3.41 0.05
N LYS A 314 -38.56 -4.18 1.07
CA LYS A 314 -39.23 -5.47 0.87
C LYS A 314 -40.68 -5.30 0.44
N GLN A 315 -41.43 -4.42 1.10
CA GLN A 315 -42.84 -4.15 0.79
C GLN A 315 -43.01 -3.09 -0.31
N LYS A 316 -41.91 -2.49 -0.77
CA LYS A 316 -41.86 -1.38 -1.73
C LYS A 316 -42.63 -0.13 -1.26
N THR A 317 -42.56 0.15 0.04
CA THR A 317 -43.21 1.30 0.67
C THR A 317 -42.20 2.43 0.86
N GLY A 318 -42.56 3.68 0.57
CA GLY A 318 -41.66 4.83 0.75
C GLY A 318 -40.64 5.05 -0.37
N ILE A 319 -40.66 4.23 -1.42
CA ILE A 319 -39.67 4.28 -2.51
C ILE A 319 -39.95 5.42 -3.48
N ASN A 320 -41.21 5.71 -3.80
CA ASN A 320 -41.53 6.84 -4.68
C ASN A 320 -41.20 8.15 -3.98
N GLU A 321 -41.52 8.23 -2.69
CA GLU A 321 -41.25 9.38 -1.84
C GLU A 321 -39.75 9.68 -1.74
N ILE A 322 -38.90 8.65 -1.59
CA ILE A 322 -37.45 8.87 -1.57
C ILE A 322 -36.92 9.33 -2.93
N LEU A 323 -37.47 8.84 -4.05
CA LEU A 323 -37.07 9.28 -5.39
C LEU A 323 -37.48 10.74 -5.65
N ASP A 324 -38.66 11.14 -5.18
CA ASP A 324 -39.12 12.54 -5.28
C ASP A 324 -38.24 13.48 -4.43
N LEU A 325 -37.85 13.05 -3.22
CA LEU A 325 -36.92 13.79 -2.38
C LEU A 325 -35.52 13.91 -3.01
N VAL A 326 -35.04 12.87 -3.69
CA VAL A 326 -33.78 12.93 -4.46
C VAL A 326 -33.85 14.00 -5.54
N LEU A 327 -34.93 14.02 -6.33
CA LEU A 327 -35.13 15.02 -7.38
C LEU A 327 -35.22 16.43 -6.79
N LEU A 328 -35.93 16.61 -5.68
CA LEU A 328 -36.02 17.89 -4.98
C LEU A 328 -34.64 18.38 -4.52
N VAL A 329 -33.83 17.52 -3.91
CA VAL A 329 -32.46 17.86 -3.51
C VAL A 329 -31.60 18.20 -4.72
N ALA A 330 -31.74 17.45 -5.83
CA ALA A 330 -31.02 17.74 -7.06
C ALA A 330 -31.37 19.11 -7.65
N ASP A 331 -32.66 19.47 -7.68
CA ASP A 331 -33.14 20.75 -8.20
C ASP A 331 -32.64 21.93 -7.36
N LEU A 332 -32.60 21.78 -6.03
CA LEU A 332 -32.03 22.79 -5.13
C LEU A 332 -30.54 23.04 -5.37
N ASN A 333 -29.82 22.05 -5.90
CA ASN A 333 -28.38 22.14 -6.20
C ASN A 333 -28.09 22.56 -7.66
N ASP A 334 -29.12 22.85 -8.47
CA ASP A 334 -29.00 23.37 -9.85
C ASP A 334 -28.00 22.59 -10.72
N LEU A 335 -28.14 21.25 -10.73
CA LEU A 335 -27.21 20.35 -11.41
C LEU A 335 -27.18 20.59 -12.93
N LYS A 336 -26.04 21.10 -13.41
CA LYS A 336 -25.82 21.50 -14.79
C LYS A 336 -24.63 20.79 -15.42
N ALA A 337 -24.70 20.53 -16.71
CA ALA A 337 -23.55 20.12 -17.51
C ALA A 337 -23.62 20.63 -18.96
N ASP A 338 -22.45 20.73 -19.59
CA ASP A 338 -22.34 20.90 -21.04
C ASP A 338 -22.67 19.57 -21.73
N ALA A 339 -23.63 19.55 -22.65
CA ALA A 339 -23.97 18.37 -23.43
C ALA A 339 -23.36 18.37 -24.85
N THR A 340 -22.78 19.47 -25.31
CA THR A 340 -22.44 19.67 -26.74
C THR A 340 -20.94 19.52 -27.06
N GLY A 341 -20.07 19.62 -26.05
CA GLY A 341 -18.62 19.45 -26.21
C GLY A 341 -18.12 17.99 -26.20
N ALA A 342 -16.79 17.84 -26.27
CA ALA A 342 -16.11 16.55 -26.21
C ALA A 342 -16.28 15.86 -24.85
N ALA A 343 -16.62 14.57 -24.80
CA ALA A 343 -16.89 13.92 -23.53
C ALA A 343 -15.69 13.91 -22.57
N VAL A 344 -16.00 14.18 -21.30
CA VAL A 344 -15.15 13.95 -20.15
C VAL A 344 -15.93 13.08 -19.17
N GLY A 345 -15.29 12.06 -18.64
CA GLY A 345 -15.92 11.16 -17.69
C GLY A 345 -14.91 10.43 -16.82
N THR A 346 -15.41 9.72 -15.82
CA THR A 346 -14.56 8.98 -14.86
C THR A 346 -14.78 7.48 -15.03
N ILE A 347 -13.70 6.69 -15.02
CA ILE A 347 -13.78 5.23 -15.03
C ILE A 347 -14.33 4.74 -13.69
N ILE A 348 -15.48 4.09 -13.73
CA ILE A 348 -16.13 3.50 -12.55
C ILE A 348 -15.59 2.09 -12.29
N GLU A 349 -15.47 1.29 -13.35
CA GLU A 349 -15.05 -0.11 -13.27
C GLU A 349 -14.36 -0.54 -14.57
N SER A 350 -13.42 -1.48 -14.48
CA SER A 350 -12.76 -2.07 -15.65
C SER A 350 -12.57 -3.58 -15.47
N HIS A 351 -12.75 -4.34 -16.55
CA HIS A 351 -12.54 -5.80 -16.58
C HIS A 351 -12.16 -6.31 -17.98
N VAL A 352 -11.84 -7.60 -18.06
CA VAL A 352 -11.59 -8.30 -19.34
C VAL A 352 -12.75 -9.25 -19.61
N ASP A 353 -13.52 -8.95 -20.64
CA ASP A 353 -14.51 -9.87 -21.17
C ASP A 353 -13.87 -10.85 -22.17
N LYS A 354 -14.36 -12.08 -22.22
CA LYS A 354 -13.82 -13.13 -23.10
C LYS A 354 -14.04 -12.85 -24.58
N SER A 355 -15.17 -12.26 -24.91
CA SER A 355 -15.61 -12.00 -26.28
C SER A 355 -15.31 -10.57 -26.72
N GLU A 356 -15.37 -9.62 -25.78
CA GLU A 356 -15.25 -8.19 -26.07
C GLU A 356 -13.84 -7.63 -25.76
N GLY A 357 -13.01 -8.41 -25.08
CA GLY A 357 -11.66 -8.01 -24.67
C GLY A 357 -11.68 -7.02 -23.49
N PRO A 358 -10.70 -6.10 -23.39
CA PRO A 358 -10.69 -5.10 -22.34
C PRO A 358 -11.86 -4.12 -22.48
N VAL A 359 -12.64 -4.00 -21.41
CA VAL A 359 -13.82 -3.13 -21.32
C VAL A 359 -13.77 -2.29 -20.05
N ALA A 360 -14.41 -1.12 -20.10
CA ALA A 360 -14.53 -0.23 -18.95
C ALA A 360 -15.92 0.41 -18.90
N THR A 361 -16.42 0.65 -17.70
CA THR A 361 -17.64 1.41 -17.45
C THR A 361 -17.25 2.83 -17.08
N VAL A 362 -17.80 3.81 -17.78
CA VAL A 362 -17.50 5.23 -17.63
C VAL A 362 -18.75 5.99 -17.22
N LEU A 363 -18.65 6.87 -16.23
CA LEU A 363 -19.67 7.88 -16.00
C LEU A 363 -19.31 9.14 -16.77
N VAL A 364 -20.13 9.50 -17.76
CA VAL A 364 -19.95 10.75 -18.51
C VAL A 364 -20.34 11.93 -17.61
N GLN A 365 -19.47 12.89 -17.39
CA GLN A 365 -19.72 14.06 -16.52
C GLN A 365 -20.02 15.33 -17.34
N ALA A 366 -19.38 15.48 -18.50
CA ALA A 366 -19.64 16.56 -19.43
C ALA A 366 -19.37 16.13 -20.87
N GLY A 367 -19.96 16.83 -21.83
CA GLY A 367 -19.93 16.52 -23.24
C GLY A 367 -20.75 15.28 -23.61
N THR A 368 -20.74 14.95 -24.91
CA THR A 368 -21.38 13.73 -25.42
C THR A 368 -20.31 12.77 -25.90
N LEU A 369 -20.40 11.52 -25.46
CA LEU A 369 -19.50 10.44 -25.85
C LEU A 369 -20.11 9.69 -27.03
N ASN A 370 -19.39 9.60 -28.15
CA ASN A 370 -19.89 8.99 -29.39
C ASN A 370 -19.06 7.76 -29.80
N ILE A 371 -19.71 6.86 -30.54
CA ILE A 371 -18.98 5.81 -31.26
C ILE A 371 -17.98 6.47 -32.22
N GLY A 372 -16.73 6.04 -32.13
CA GLY A 372 -15.64 6.52 -32.98
C GLY A 372 -14.83 7.68 -32.42
N ASP A 373 -15.17 8.19 -31.24
CA ASP A 373 -14.37 9.21 -30.56
C ASP A 373 -12.98 8.68 -30.22
N LEU A 374 -11.99 9.58 -30.34
CA LEU A 374 -10.62 9.34 -29.89
C LEU A 374 -10.53 9.75 -28.42
N PHE A 375 -10.04 8.86 -27.57
CA PHE A 375 -9.99 9.11 -26.13
C PHE A 375 -8.60 8.86 -25.55
N ILE A 376 -8.34 9.52 -24.43
CA ILE A 376 -7.19 9.25 -23.55
C ILE A 376 -7.72 9.07 -22.12
N VAL A 377 -7.30 8.00 -21.46
CA VAL A 377 -7.58 7.68 -20.06
C VAL A 377 -6.26 7.24 -19.44
N GLY A 378 -5.70 8.06 -18.55
CA GLY A 378 -4.40 7.76 -17.96
C GLY A 378 -3.36 7.37 -19.01
N SER A 379 -2.82 6.16 -18.90
CA SER A 379 -1.83 5.58 -19.82
C SER A 379 -2.40 4.92 -21.09
N VAL A 380 -3.74 4.85 -21.21
CA VAL A 380 -4.49 4.18 -22.26
C VAL A 380 -5.04 5.20 -23.26
N SER A 381 -4.87 4.94 -24.54
CA SER A 381 -5.46 5.75 -25.61
C SER A 381 -6.02 4.87 -26.71
N GLY A 382 -7.05 5.35 -27.39
CA GLY A 382 -7.70 4.56 -28.41
C GLY A 382 -8.83 5.27 -29.12
N LYS A 383 -9.62 4.47 -29.84
CA LYS A 383 -10.84 4.87 -30.51
C LYS A 383 -11.98 4.02 -29.97
N ILE A 384 -13.08 4.64 -29.59
CA ILE A 384 -14.29 3.94 -29.12
C ILE A 384 -14.88 3.14 -30.28
N LYS A 385 -15.05 1.84 -30.10
CA LYS A 385 -15.64 0.96 -31.12
C LYS A 385 -17.14 0.78 -30.93
N THR A 386 -17.55 0.58 -29.67
CA THR A 386 -18.93 0.29 -29.30
C THR A 386 -19.21 0.90 -27.93
N LEU A 387 -20.44 1.38 -27.76
CA LEU A 387 -20.99 1.84 -26.49
C LEU A 387 -22.18 0.94 -26.13
N LYS A 388 -22.20 0.42 -24.90
CA LYS A 388 -23.32 -0.38 -24.38
C LYS A 388 -23.87 0.23 -23.11
N ASP A 389 -25.20 0.32 -23.01
CA ASP A 389 -25.87 0.75 -21.79
C ASP A 389 -25.80 -0.32 -20.68
N TRP A 390 -26.28 0.02 -19.48
CA TRP A 390 -26.32 -0.89 -18.33
C TRP A 390 -27.27 -2.09 -18.49
N LYS A 391 -28.08 -2.12 -19.57
CA LYS A 391 -28.92 -3.25 -19.97
C LYS A 391 -28.23 -4.12 -21.04
N GLY A 392 -27.03 -3.74 -21.47
CA GLY A 392 -26.25 -4.43 -22.50
C GLY A 392 -26.66 -4.11 -23.94
N LYS A 393 -27.51 -3.10 -24.16
CA LYS A 393 -27.92 -2.67 -25.49
C LYS A 393 -26.90 -1.72 -26.08
N ASP A 394 -26.63 -1.87 -27.37
CA ASP A 394 -25.78 -0.95 -28.11
C ASP A 394 -26.48 0.42 -28.26
N VAL A 395 -25.73 1.48 -27.98
CA VAL A 395 -26.19 2.88 -28.12
C VAL A 395 -25.20 3.68 -28.96
N SER A 396 -25.68 4.70 -29.68
CA SER A 396 -24.83 5.50 -30.56
C SER A 396 -24.05 6.59 -29.82
N GLN A 397 -24.61 7.09 -28.72
CA GLN A 397 -24.05 8.18 -27.92
C GLN A 397 -24.45 8.06 -26.45
N ALA A 398 -23.66 8.67 -25.56
CA ALA A 398 -23.97 8.81 -24.14
C ALA A 398 -23.85 10.28 -23.70
N LEU A 399 -24.90 10.78 -23.06
CA LEU A 399 -25.02 12.16 -22.56
C LEU A 399 -24.42 12.29 -21.14
N PRO A 400 -24.24 13.52 -20.61
CA PRO A 400 -23.83 13.72 -19.22
C PRO A 400 -24.71 12.97 -18.20
N ALA A 401 -24.10 12.56 -17.11
CA ALA A 401 -24.62 11.67 -16.07
C ALA A 401 -24.97 10.24 -16.53
N THR A 402 -24.71 9.85 -17.78
CA THR A 402 -25.01 8.49 -18.27
C THR A 402 -23.86 7.53 -17.96
N PRO A 403 -24.10 6.40 -17.29
CA PRO A 403 -23.12 5.33 -17.15
C PRO A 403 -23.10 4.48 -18.43
N ILE A 404 -21.93 4.32 -19.03
CA ILE A 404 -21.78 3.65 -20.33
C ILE A 404 -20.58 2.71 -20.35
N LYS A 405 -20.78 1.50 -20.87
CA LYS A 405 -19.69 0.55 -21.10
C LYS A 405 -19.03 0.84 -22.44
N ILE A 406 -17.73 1.07 -22.43
CA ILE A 406 -16.92 1.34 -23.61
C ILE A 406 -16.11 0.10 -24.00
N LEU A 407 -16.12 -0.21 -25.30
CA LEU A 407 -15.38 -1.34 -25.88
C LEU A 407 -14.34 -0.85 -26.89
N GLY A 408 -13.35 -1.72 -27.15
CA GLY A 408 -12.28 -1.46 -28.12
C GLY A 408 -11.00 -0.90 -27.50
N LEU A 409 -10.86 -1.04 -26.18
CA LEU A 409 -9.67 -0.65 -25.44
C LEU A 409 -8.52 -1.63 -25.75
N LYS A 410 -7.30 -1.09 -25.89
CA LYS A 410 -6.10 -1.93 -26.08
C LYS A 410 -5.59 -2.50 -24.75
N GLN A 411 -5.80 -1.76 -23.68
CA GLN A 411 -5.37 -2.05 -22.32
C GLN A 411 -6.49 -1.60 -21.38
N ILE A 412 -6.52 -2.19 -20.20
CA ILE A 412 -7.52 -1.89 -19.16
C ILE A 412 -7.10 -0.58 -18.49
N PRO A 413 -7.96 0.46 -18.48
CA PRO A 413 -7.69 1.69 -17.75
C PRO A 413 -7.86 1.46 -16.24
N ALA A 414 -7.15 2.25 -15.43
CA ALA A 414 -7.32 2.18 -13.98
C ALA A 414 -8.65 2.81 -13.56
N ILE A 415 -9.19 2.33 -12.44
CA ILE A 415 -10.43 2.88 -11.87
C ILE A 415 -10.16 4.28 -11.32
N GLY A 416 -11.10 5.20 -11.50
CA GLY A 416 -10.98 6.60 -11.07
C GLY A 416 -10.20 7.49 -12.05
N GLU A 417 -9.59 6.94 -13.10
CA GLU A 417 -8.95 7.76 -14.13
C GLU A 417 -9.97 8.54 -14.95
N ILE A 418 -9.57 9.74 -15.36
CA ILE A 418 -10.40 10.61 -16.20
C ILE A 418 -10.23 10.25 -17.67
N LEU A 419 -11.35 9.91 -18.31
CA LEU A 419 -11.51 9.83 -19.75
C LEU A 419 -11.66 11.24 -20.34
N GLU A 420 -10.81 11.55 -21.31
CA GLU A 420 -10.87 12.78 -22.10
C GLU A 420 -11.01 12.42 -23.58
N VAL A 421 -12.09 12.89 -24.22
CA VAL A 421 -12.24 12.81 -25.67
C VAL A 421 -11.46 13.95 -26.34
N ILE A 422 -10.68 13.59 -27.35
CA ILE A 422 -9.87 14.52 -28.13
C ILE A 422 -10.39 14.56 -29.57
N LEU A 423 -10.95 15.71 -29.95
CA LEU A 423 -11.52 15.90 -31.29
C LEU A 423 -10.44 15.97 -32.39
N ASN A 424 -9.31 16.61 -32.10
CA ASN A 424 -8.26 16.86 -33.08
C ASN A 424 -7.22 15.74 -33.11
N LYS A 425 -7.07 15.10 -34.28
CA LYS A 425 -6.09 14.03 -34.50
C LYS A 425 -4.63 14.46 -34.25
N LYS A 426 -4.28 15.73 -34.46
CA LYS A 426 -2.92 16.23 -34.19
C LYS A 426 -2.64 16.25 -32.68
N ASP A 427 -3.58 16.78 -31.91
CA ASP A 427 -3.47 16.89 -30.45
C ASP A 427 -3.50 15.51 -29.79
N PHE A 428 -4.31 14.60 -30.34
CA PHE A 428 -4.32 13.19 -29.94
C PHE A 428 -2.94 12.54 -30.14
N LYS A 429 -2.30 12.75 -31.30
CA LYS A 429 -0.96 12.21 -31.56
C LYS A 429 0.11 12.81 -30.64
N ALA A 430 0.03 14.12 -30.35
CA ALA A 430 0.96 14.79 -29.45
C ALA A 430 0.84 14.26 -28.01
N LYS A 431 -0.37 14.22 -27.45
CA LYS A 431 -0.63 13.66 -26.11
C LYS A 431 -0.25 12.18 -26.03
N ASN A 432 -0.61 11.37 -27.05
CA ASN A 432 -0.28 9.94 -27.09
C ASN A 432 1.23 9.68 -27.22
N LYS A 433 2.00 10.56 -27.87
CA LYS A 433 3.47 10.44 -27.92
C LYS A 433 4.08 10.65 -26.55
N ASN A 434 3.63 11.68 -25.82
CA ASN A 434 4.09 11.95 -24.45
C ASN A 434 3.80 10.77 -23.51
N LEU A 435 2.60 10.16 -23.64
CA LEU A 435 2.20 8.96 -22.91
C LEU A 435 3.13 7.74 -23.13
N ASN A 436 3.60 7.53 -24.36
CA ASN A 436 4.52 6.44 -24.64
C ASN A 436 5.95 6.71 -24.14
N THR A 437 6.36 7.98 -24.04
CA THR A 437 7.66 8.35 -23.45
C THR A 437 7.72 7.99 -21.96
N TYR A 438 6.61 8.11 -21.22
CA TYR A 438 6.50 7.66 -19.83
C TYR A 438 6.44 6.12 -19.67
N LYS A 439 5.98 5.39 -20.70
CA LYS A 439 5.99 3.92 -20.70
C LYS A 439 7.40 3.35 -20.75
N THR A 440 8.34 4.01 -21.45
CA THR A 440 9.72 3.52 -21.59
C THR A 440 10.57 3.71 -20.32
N SER A 441 10.15 4.55 -19.37
CA SER A 441 10.79 4.72 -18.06
C SER A 441 10.13 3.90 -16.94
N SER A 442 8.97 3.27 -17.21
CA SER A 442 8.21 2.48 -16.23
C SER A 442 8.20 0.96 -16.50
N THR A 443 8.72 0.51 -17.66
CA THR A 443 8.94 -0.92 -17.96
C THR A 443 10.26 -1.46 -17.42
N THR A 444 10.50 -1.26 -16.13
CA THR A 444 11.24 -2.23 -15.29
C THR A 444 10.80 -2.04 -13.85
N ILE A 445 9.58 -2.48 -13.52
CA ILE A 445 9.30 -2.84 -12.12
C ILE A 445 10.06 -4.16 -11.88
N HIS A 446 11.37 -4.04 -11.66
CA HIS A 446 12.04 -5.02 -10.82
C HIS A 446 11.43 -4.82 -9.44
N TYR A 447 10.67 -5.81 -8.99
CA TYR A 447 10.42 -5.97 -7.57
C TYR A 447 11.79 -6.10 -6.91
N ASN A 448 12.26 -5.00 -6.31
CA ASN A 448 13.37 -5.08 -5.39
C ASN A 448 12.88 -5.96 -4.24
N ASN A 449 13.45 -7.15 -4.16
CA ASN A 449 13.53 -7.92 -2.93
C ASN A 449 14.32 -7.07 -1.93
N GLN A 450 13.64 -6.15 -1.25
CA GLN A 450 14.02 -5.87 0.13
C GLN A 450 13.44 -7.03 0.93
N SER A 451 14.28 -8.04 1.10
CA SER A 451 14.19 -8.95 2.22
C SER A 451 14.37 -8.11 3.48
N GLU A 452 13.26 -7.63 4.04
CA GLU A 452 13.18 -7.64 5.49
C GLU A 452 13.37 -9.12 5.86
N ASP A 453 14.44 -9.41 6.60
CA ASP A 453 14.77 -10.73 7.12
C ASP A 453 13.72 -11.16 8.16
N LEU A 454 12.50 -11.41 7.68
CA LEU A 454 11.53 -12.27 8.32
C LEU A 454 11.76 -13.66 7.73
N ASP A 455 11.96 -14.65 8.59
CA ASP A 455 12.15 -16.05 8.17
C ASP A 455 11.16 -16.42 7.06
N SER A 456 11.68 -16.89 5.93
CA SER A 456 10.91 -17.27 4.74
C SER A 456 9.80 -18.31 5.01
N GLU A 457 9.80 -18.92 6.20
CA GLU A 457 8.79 -19.87 6.66
C GLU A 457 7.46 -19.22 7.10
N ASN A 458 7.42 -17.90 7.30
CA ASN A 458 6.27 -17.19 7.87
C ASN A 458 5.54 -16.27 6.88
N ILE A 459 5.91 -16.30 5.59
CA ILE A 459 5.26 -15.50 4.55
C ILE A 459 4.40 -16.40 3.67
N LEU A 460 3.11 -16.08 3.59
CA LEU A 460 2.18 -16.73 2.67
C LEU A 460 2.11 -15.92 1.37
N ASN A 461 2.79 -16.42 0.34
CA ASN A 461 2.79 -15.82 -0.99
C ASN A 461 1.47 -16.10 -1.72
N LEU A 462 0.85 -15.07 -2.30
CA LEU A 462 -0.43 -15.15 -2.98
C LEU A 462 -0.35 -14.55 -4.39
N ILE A 463 -0.98 -15.20 -5.35
CA ILE A 463 -1.28 -14.65 -6.68
C ILE A 463 -2.79 -14.58 -6.82
N ILE A 464 -3.34 -13.41 -7.14
CA ILE A 464 -4.78 -13.18 -7.19
C ILE A 464 -5.22 -12.91 -8.62
N LYS A 465 -6.21 -13.66 -9.10
CA LYS A 465 -7.01 -13.32 -10.28
C LYS A 465 -8.44 -13.02 -9.86
N SER A 466 -8.95 -11.90 -10.33
CA SER A 466 -10.36 -11.52 -10.14
C SER A 466 -11.01 -11.20 -11.48
N ASP A 467 -12.33 -11.18 -11.50
CA ASP A 467 -13.12 -10.77 -12.65
C ASP A 467 -12.97 -9.26 -12.95
N VAL A 468 -13.02 -8.40 -11.94
CA VAL A 468 -12.92 -6.93 -12.08
C VAL A 468 -11.77 -6.33 -11.26
N LEU A 469 -11.23 -5.19 -11.72
CA LEU A 469 -10.09 -4.52 -11.07
C LEU A 469 -10.38 -4.09 -9.63
N GLY A 470 -11.60 -3.61 -9.38
CA GLY A 470 -11.98 -3.15 -8.05
C GLY A 470 -11.89 -4.25 -6.99
N SER A 471 -12.35 -5.46 -7.33
CA SER A 471 -12.30 -6.61 -6.42
C SER A 471 -10.86 -7.01 -6.11
N ALA A 472 -9.95 -6.98 -7.09
CA ALA A 472 -8.52 -7.23 -6.85
C ALA A 472 -7.93 -6.25 -5.82
N GLU A 473 -8.23 -4.94 -5.98
CA GLU A 473 -7.73 -3.89 -5.07
C GLU A 473 -8.33 -4.03 -3.67
N ALA A 474 -9.61 -4.35 -3.57
CA ALA A 474 -10.29 -4.56 -2.29
C ALA A 474 -9.72 -5.76 -1.54
N ILE A 475 -9.49 -6.89 -2.23
CA ILE A 475 -8.89 -8.09 -1.64
C ILE A 475 -7.46 -7.79 -1.17
N GLU A 476 -6.64 -7.15 -2.00
CA GLU A 476 -5.27 -6.78 -1.64
C GLU A 476 -5.23 -5.86 -0.41
N GLY A 477 -6.06 -4.81 -0.40
CA GLY A 477 -6.16 -3.90 0.73
C GLY A 477 -6.65 -4.59 2.01
N ALA A 478 -7.59 -5.53 1.90
CA ALA A 478 -8.09 -6.30 3.03
C ALA A 478 -7.04 -7.29 3.56
N LEU A 479 -6.32 -7.99 2.68
CA LEU A 479 -5.26 -8.92 3.07
C LEU A 479 -4.11 -8.21 3.79
N ASN A 480 -3.77 -6.98 3.39
CA ASN A 480 -2.74 -6.19 4.07
C ASN A 480 -3.12 -5.79 5.50
N LYS A 481 -4.42 -5.73 5.83
CA LYS A 481 -4.92 -5.46 7.18
C LYS A 481 -4.93 -6.70 8.08
N ILE A 482 -4.85 -7.91 7.53
CA ILE A 482 -4.80 -9.13 8.32
C ILE A 482 -3.47 -9.17 9.07
N ALA A 483 -3.52 -8.87 10.36
CA ALA A 483 -2.37 -8.94 11.25
C ALA A 483 -2.42 -10.25 12.04
N VAL A 484 -1.59 -11.21 11.64
CA VAL A 484 -1.30 -12.40 12.45
C VAL A 484 0.14 -12.27 12.95
N GLU A 485 0.33 -12.20 14.27
CA GLU A 485 1.69 -12.04 14.84
C GLU A 485 2.63 -13.15 14.32
N GLY A 486 3.73 -12.73 13.71
CA GLY A 486 4.74 -13.65 13.18
C GLY A 486 4.37 -14.31 11.85
N SER A 487 3.29 -13.92 11.16
CA SER A 487 3.00 -14.39 9.80
C SER A 487 2.36 -13.31 8.94
N LYS A 488 2.73 -13.23 7.65
CA LYS A 488 2.24 -12.17 6.74
C LYS A 488 1.77 -12.76 5.41
N ALA A 489 0.60 -12.32 4.94
CA ALA A 489 0.18 -12.57 3.57
C ALA A 489 0.85 -11.56 2.63
N LYS A 490 1.46 -12.03 1.54
CA LYS A 490 2.11 -11.18 0.53
C LYS A 490 1.51 -11.44 -0.84
N VAL A 491 0.86 -10.44 -1.42
CA VAL A 491 0.38 -10.50 -2.81
C VAL A 491 1.56 -10.24 -3.74
N ILE A 492 2.01 -11.29 -4.44
CA ILE A 492 3.12 -11.20 -5.40
C ILE A 492 2.65 -10.61 -6.72
N LYS A 493 1.46 -11.03 -7.16
CA LYS A 493 0.90 -10.63 -8.44
C LYS A 493 -0.61 -10.62 -8.35
N LYS A 494 -1.21 -9.52 -8.83
CA LYS A 494 -2.64 -9.45 -9.11
C LYS A 494 -2.87 -9.39 -10.62
N GLY A 495 -3.98 -9.95 -11.08
CA GLY A 495 -4.37 -9.89 -12.47
C GLY A 495 -5.87 -10.03 -12.63
N LEU A 496 -6.32 -9.86 -13.87
CA LEU A 496 -7.73 -9.88 -14.24
C LEU A 496 -8.07 -11.00 -15.20
N GLY A 497 -9.34 -11.40 -15.15
CA GLY A 497 -9.89 -12.47 -15.96
C GLY A 497 -9.53 -13.86 -15.45
N GLN A 498 -9.84 -14.87 -16.25
CA GLN A 498 -9.68 -16.26 -15.85
C GLN A 498 -8.21 -16.64 -15.61
N LEU A 499 -8.03 -17.67 -14.80
CA LEU A 499 -6.73 -18.27 -14.55
C LEU A 499 -6.20 -18.93 -15.83
N THR A 500 -4.92 -18.69 -16.10
CA THR A 500 -4.19 -19.20 -17.26
C THR A 500 -3.06 -20.13 -16.83
N GLU A 501 -2.55 -20.95 -17.76
CA GLU A 501 -1.41 -21.84 -17.49
C GLU A 501 -0.17 -21.06 -17.03
N ALA A 502 0.03 -19.85 -17.57
CA ALA A 502 1.10 -18.96 -17.14
C ALA A 502 0.96 -18.55 -15.66
N ASP A 503 -0.26 -18.43 -15.15
CA ASP A 503 -0.48 -18.11 -13.73
C ASP A 503 -0.08 -19.27 -12.82
N VAL A 504 -0.34 -20.52 -13.25
CA VAL A 504 0.09 -21.73 -12.53
C VAL A 504 1.61 -21.83 -12.49
N LEU A 505 2.30 -21.57 -13.62
CA LEU A 505 3.77 -21.59 -13.67
C LEU A 505 4.40 -20.48 -12.83
N ASN A 506 3.79 -19.30 -12.79
CA ASN A 506 4.23 -18.21 -11.93
C ASN A 506 4.03 -18.56 -10.44
N ALA A 507 2.90 -19.20 -10.10
CA ALA A 507 2.63 -19.65 -8.74
C ALA A 507 3.60 -20.74 -8.28
N GLU A 508 3.95 -21.69 -9.15
CA GLU A 508 4.99 -22.71 -8.90
C GLU A 508 6.34 -22.04 -8.56
N SER A 509 6.78 -21.12 -9.43
CA SER A 509 8.08 -20.44 -9.28
C SER A 509 8.16 -19.60 -8.01
N ALA A 510 7.04 -18.96 -7.64
CA ALA A 510 6.95 -18.08 -6.49
C ALA A 510 6.54 -18.80 -5.18
N LYS A 511 6.31 -20.12 -5.23
CA LYS A 511 5.71 -20.91 -4.13
C LYS A 511 4.47 -20.23 -3.56
N ALA A 512 3.61 -19.73 -4.45
CA ALA A 512 2.44 -18.96 -4.08
C ALA A 512 1.16 -19.78 -4.20
N LEU A 513 0.17 -19.50 -3.35
CA LEU A 513 -1.19 -19.95 -3.60
C LEU A 513 -1.82 -19.11 -4.69
N LEU A 514 -2.57 -19.78 -5.56
CA LEU A 514 -3.30 -19.14 -6.64
C LEU A 514 -4.76 -18.95 -6.22
N ILE A 515 -5.20 -17.70 -6.11
CA ILE A 515 -6.56 -17.35 -5.71
C ILE A 515 -7.34 -16.88 -6.93
N GLY A 516 -8.47 -17.54 -7.21
CA GLY A 516 -9.46 -17.09 -8.16
C GLY A 516 -10.68 -16.50 -7.45
N PHE A 517 -10.95 -15.21 -7.68
CA PHE A 517 -12.12 -14.52 -7.15
C PHE A 517 -13.15 -14.25 -8.25
N HIS A 518 -14.33 -14.86 -8.14
CA HIS A 518 -15.39 -14.79 -9.17
C HIS A 518 -14.95 -15.22 -10.58
N VAL A 519 -13.96 -16.12 -10.67
CA VAL A 519 -13.43 -16.65 -11.93
C VAL A 519 -13.72 -18.14 -12.06
N LYS A 520 -14.16 -18.56 -13.26
CA LYS A 520 -14.38 -19.97 -13.58
C LYS A 520 -13.10 -20.61 -14.10
N VAL A 521 -12.95 -21.91 -13.86
CA VAL A 521 -11.77 -22.67 -14.26
C VAL A 521 -12.10 -23.76 -15.28
N ASN A 522 -11.14 -23.95 -16.19
CA ASN A 522 -11.14 -25.05 -17.16
C ASN A 522 -10.49 -26.29 -16.53
N LYS A 523 -11.06 -27.48 -16.73
CA LYS A 523 -10.57 -28.76 -16.18
C LYS A 523 -9.09 -29.01 -16.48
N ALA A 524 -8.60 -28.60 -17.65
CA ALA A 524 -7.19 -28.74 -18.02
C ALA A 524 -6.23 -28.01 -17.06
N LEU A 525 -6.68 -26.90 -16.45
CA LEU A 525 -5.87 -26.11 -15.53
C LEU A 525 -5.67 -26.82 -14.18
N HIS A 526 -6.68 -27.57 -13.73
CA HIS A 526 -6.59 -28.37 -12.51
C HIS A 526 -5.54 -29.46 -12.62
N SER A 527 -5.53 -30.20 -13.73
CA SER A 527 -4.53 -31.25 -13.98
C SER A 527 -3.11 -30.67 -13.96
N LEU A 528 -2.90 -29.51 -14.58
CA LEU A 528 -1.59 -28.84 -14.54
C LEU A 528 -1.22 -28.39 -13.12
N ALA A 529 -2.16 -27.88 -12.35
CA ALA A 529 -1.92 -27.44 -10.98
C ALA A 529 -1.54 -28.60 -10.06
N ASP A 530 -2.22 -29.75 -10.20
CA ASP A 530 -1.91 -30.97 -9.46
C ASP A 530 -0.51 -31.49 -9.81
N ASP A 531 -0.17 -31.53 -11.10
CA ASP A 531 1.16 -31.93 -11.59
C ASP A 531 2.27 -31.03 -11.04
N LYS A 532 2.01 -29.72 -10.98
CA LYS A 532 2.94 -28.70 -10.47
C LYS A 532 2.87 -28.50 -8.96
N ARG A 533 1.99 -29.24 -8.25
CA ARG A 533 1.73 -29.10 -6.81
C ARG A 533 1.39 -27.68 -6.37
N VAL A 534 0.68 -26.94 -7.24
CA VAL A 534 0.20 -25.59 -6.96
C VAL A 534 -1.23 -25.68 -6.42
N THR A 535 -1.46 -25.12 -5.23
CA THR A 535 -2.82 -25.03 -4.68
C THR A 535 -3.57 -23.89 -5.32
N ILE A 536 -4.74 -24.20 -5.91
CA ILE A 536 -5.67 -23.19 -6.41
C ILE A 536 -6.90 -23.14 -5.50
N LEU A 537 -7.26 -21.94 -5.06
CA LEU A 537 -8.44 -21.67 -4.24
C LEU A 537 -9.42 -20.77 -4.98
N TYR A 538 -10.71 -21.02 -4.77
CA TYR A 538 -11.79 -20.28 -5.43
C TYR A 538 -12.74 -19.71 -4.42
N PHE A 539 -13.07 -18.44 -4.62
CA PHE A 539 -14.01 -17.74 -3.77
C PHE A 539 -14.92 -16.86 -4.61
N ASP A 540 -16.21 -16.89 -4.29
CA ASP A 540 -17.19 -15.94 -4.82
C ASP A 540 -17.55 -14.87 -3.78
N ILE A 541 -17.07 -15.02 -2.55
CA ILE A 541 -17.38 -14.16 -1.41
C ILE A 541 -16.07 -13.79 -0.72
N ILE A 542 -15.80 -12.48 -0.60
CA ILE A 542 -14.52 -11.97 -0.06
C ILE A 542 -14.28 -12.42 1.39
N TYR A 543 -15.30 -12.52 2.22
CA TYR A 543 -15.16 -12.98 3.61
C TYR A 543 -14.59 -14.41 3.71
N LYS A 544 -15.12 -15.33 2.91
CA LYS A 544 -14.64 -16.72 2.88
C LYS A 544 -13.18 -16.80 2.46
N LEU A 545 -12.77 -15.93 1.54
CA LEU A 545 -11.37 -15.80 1.13
C LEU A 545 -10.53 -15.33 2.31
N LEU A 546 -10.89 -14.22 2.96
CA LEU A 546 -10.12 -13.65 4.06
C LEU A 546 -10.02 -14.62 5.25
N GLU A 547 -11.11 -15.30 5.61
CA GLU A 547 -11.15 -16.30 6.67
C GLU A 547 -10.25 -17.51 6.37
N ASP A 548 -10.28 -18.03 5.14
CA ASP A 548 -9.43 -19.17 4.75
C ASP A 548 -7.94 -18.78 4.78
N ILE A 549 -7.61 -17.57 4.31
CA ILE A 549 -6.23 -17.05 4.36
C ILE A 549 -5.78 -16.81 5.80
N GLU A 550 -6.62 -16.23 6.66
CA GLU A 550 -6.31 -16.04 8.07
C GLU A 550 -6.09 -17.39 8.78
N ALA A 551 -6.93 -18.39 8.51
CA ALA A 551 -6.76 -19.74 9.05
C ALA A 551 -5.44 -20.39 8.61
N ARG A 552 -4.98 -20.13 7.37
CA ARG A 552 -3.68 -20.62 6.88
C ARG A 552 -2.51 -19.89 7.53
N LEU A 553 -2.60 -18.58 7.70
CA LEU A 553 -1.59 -17.81 8.44
C LEU A 553 -1.46 -18.32 9.89
N LYS A 554 -2.57 -18.64 10.55
CA LYS A 554 -2.54 -19.24 11.90
C LYS A 554 -1.86 -20.61 11.94
N LYS A 555 -2.00 -21.42 10.89
CA LYS A 555 -1.29 -22.72 10.77
C LYS A 555 0.21 -22.58 10.52
N LEU A 556 0.63 -21.51 9.85
CA LEU A 556 2.06 -21.22 9.65
C LEU A 556 2.73 -20.83 10.98
N LYS A 557 1.98 -20.19 11.89
CA LYS A 557 2.46 -19.77 13.22
C LYS A 557 2.80 -20.94 14.17
N SER A 558 2.26 -22.16 13.98
CA SER A 558 2.30 -23.24 14.98
C SER A 558 3.59 -24.08 14.97
N LYS A 559 4.77 -23.44 15.00
CA LYS A 559 6.02 -24.11 15.40
C LYS A 559 6.72 -23.25 16.46
N LYS A 560 6.18 -23.24 17.68
CA LYS A 560 6.93 -22.70 18.84
C LYS A 560 7.64 -23.86 19.52
N THR A 561 8.97 -23.83 19.51
CA THR A 561 9.79 -24.75 20.30
C THR A 561 9.69 -24.36 21.78
N ILE A 562 9.07 -25.19 22.61
CA ILE A 562 9.01 -24.98 24.06
C ILE A 562 10.18 -25.72 24.70
N HIS A 563 11.01 -25.02 25.47
CA HIS A 563 12.12 -25.63 26.20
C HIS A 563 11.62 -26.11 27.56
N LYS A 564 11.46 -27.43 27.72
CA LYS A 564 11.13 -28.02 29.02
C LYS A 564 12.41 -28.35 29.78
N LEU A 565 12.63 -27.67 30.90
CA LEU A 565 13.77 -27.96 31.79
C LEU A 565 13.60 -29.37 32.38
N LEU A 566 14.64 -30.20 32.25
CA LEU A 566 14.69 -31.57 32.76
C LEU A 566 15.46 -31.66 34.07
N GLY A 567 16.58 -30.95 34.19
CA GLY A 567 17.42 -30.95 35.38
C GLY A 567 18.63 -30.04 35.28
N LYS A 568 19.38 -29.93 36.37
CA LYS A 568 20.61 -29.14 36.45
C LYS A 568 21.75 -29.94 37.10
N LEU A 569 22.97 -29.74 36.63
CA LEU A 569 24.19 -30.36 37.14
C LEU A 569 25.25 -29.31 37.43
N GLU A 570 25.85 -29.39 38.60
CA GLU A 570 27.01 -28.57 38.97
C GLU A 570 28.30 -29.31 38.60
N VAL A 571 29.18 -28.66 37.84
CA VAL A 571 30.43 -29.24 37.36
C VAL A 571 31.46 -29.26 38.48
N LEU A 572 31.90 -30.45 38.87
CA LEU A 572 32.88 -30.67 39.95
C LEU A 572 34.29 -30.93 39.44
N ALA A 573 34.42 -31.55 38.25
CA ALA A 573 35.71 -31.88 37.68
C ALA A 573 35.65 -31.92 36.14
N ILE A 574 36.78 -31.66 35.50
CA ILE A 574 36.94 -31.80 34.05
C ILE A 574 37.96 -32.91 33.82
N PHE A 575 37.58 -33.92 33.06
CA PHE A 575 38.41 -35.11 32.83
C PHE A 575 39.19 -35.03 31.52
N LYS A 576 38.58 -34.49 30.47
CA LYS A 576 39.20 -34.44 29.14
C LYS A 576 38.63 -33.32 28.30
N THR A 577 39.51 -32.61 27.59
CA THR A 577 39.13 -31.55 26.66
C THR A 577 39.59 -31.90 25.25
N ASN A 578 38.64 -31.97 24.31
CA ASN A 578 38.89 -32.17 22.88
C ASN A 578 38.56 -30.89 22.10
N LYS A 579 38.83 -30.86 20.78
CA LYS A 579 38.58 -29.68 19.95
C LYS A 579 37.11 -29.25 19.84
N LYS A 580 36.15 -30.18 20.00
CA LYS A 580 34.70 -29.94 19.88
C LYS A 580 33.86 -30.66 20.95
N SER A 581 34.51 -31.23 21.97
CA SER A 581 33.83 -31.88 23.09
C SER A 581 34.64 -31.79 24.38
N MET A 582 33.97 -31.85 25.51
CA MET A 582 34.60 -31.88 26.83
C MET A 582 33.91 -32.92 27.72
N ILE A 583 34.68 -33.78 28.39
CA ILE A 583 34.18 -34.75 29.35
C ILE A 583 34.27 -34.12 30.73
N VAL A 584 33.11 -33.95 31.36
CA VAL A 584 32.95 -33.28 32.65
C VAL A 584 32.27 -34.21 33.64
N GLY A 585 32.69 -34.14 34.89
CA GLY A 585 32.06 -34.81 36.02
C GLY A 585 31.36 -33.78 36.88
N GLY A 586 30.15 -34.10 37.32
CA GLY A 586 29.44 -33.24 38.25
C GLY A 586 28.32 -33.95 38.97
N LYS A 587 27.62 -33.19 39.81
CA LYS A 587 26.54 -33.68 40.65
C LYS A 587 25.22 -33.07 40.23
N VAL A 588 24.19 -33.89 40.11
CA VAL A 588 22.84 -33.42 39.79
C VAL A 588 22.27 -32.67 40.98
N ILE A 589 22.06 -31.37 40.83
CA ILE A 589 21.52 -30.49 41.88
C ILE A 589 20.00 -30.44 41.89
N SER A 590 19.34 -30.68 40.75
CA SER A 590 17.88 -30.75 40.66
C SER A 590 17.41 -31.49 39.42
N GLY A 591 16.29 -32.20 39.53
CA GLY A 591 15.63 -32.87 38.40
C GLY A 591 16.37 -34.12 37.93
N LYS A 592 16.32 -34.40 36.62
CA LYS A 592 16.94 -35.57 36.01
C LYS A 592 17.64 -35.24 34.70
N ILE A 593 18.70 -35.98 34.41
CA ILE A 593 19.45 -35.89 33.16
C ILE A 593 19.14 -37.11 32.33
N ILE A 594 18.76 -36.92 31.07
CA ILE A 594 18.55 -38.01 30.11
C ILE A 594 19.50 -37.85 28.94
N LYS A 595 19.89 -38.96 28.32
CA LYS A 595 20.89 -38.99 27.23
C LYS A 595 20.49 -38.17 25.98
N ALA A 596 19.21 -37.87 25.77
CA ALA A 596 18.72 -37.11 24.61
C ALA A 596 18.56 -35.59 24.86
N ALA A 597 18.99 -35.07 26.01
CA ALA A 597 18.79 -33.67 26.38
C ALA A 597 19.81 -32.73 25.71
N LYS A 598 19.38 -31.50 25.42
CA LYS A 598 20.27 -30.38 25.10
C LYS A 598 20.79 -29.75 26.37
N ILE A 599 21.98 -29.16 26.30
CA ILE A 599 22.70 -28.59 27.44
C ILE A 599 22.86 -27.09 27.25
N LYS A 600 22.53 -26.32 28.28
CA LYS A 600 22.85 -24.91 28.39
C LYS A 600 23.88 -24.73 29.49
N LEU A 601 25.01 -24.08 29.18
CA LEU A 601 26.05 -23.74 30.15
C LEU A 601 25.70 -22.40 30.80
N LEU A 602 25.62 -22.38 32.13
CA LEU A 602 25.42 -21.19 32.93
C LEU A 602 26.64 -20.91 33.80
N ARG A 603 27.13 -19.68 33.72
CA ARG A 603 28.16 -19.13 34.61
C ARG A 603 27.61 -17.83 35.19
N ASN A 604 27.59 -17.70 36.51
CA ASN A 604 27.00 -16.53 37.19
C ASN A 604 25.53 -16.21 36.77
N ASN A 605 24.72 -17.24 36.48
CA ASN A 605 23.36 -17.13 35.93
C ASN A 605 23.24 -16.52 34.52
N GLU A 606 24.36 -16.30 33.81
CA GLU A 606 24.36 -15.92 32.40
C GLU A 606 24.64 -17.13 31.50
N ILE A 607 24.11 -17.09 30.28
CA ILE A 607 24.22 -18.19 29.32
C ILE A 607 25.50 -17.99 28.52
N GLU A 608 26.45 -18.89 28.70
CA GLU A 608 27.74 -18.83 28.01
C GLU A 608 27.69 -19.55 26.66
N THR A 609 27.09 -20.75 26.62
CA THR A 609 26.98 -21.54 25.38
C THR A 609 25.87 -22.59 25.48
N ILE A 610 25.51 -23.15 24.32
CA ILE A 610 24.56 -24.25 24.17
C ILE A 610 25.27 -25.41 23.46
N GLY A 611 25.03 -26.63 23.92
CA GLY A 611 25.58 -27.84 23.32
C GLY A 611 24.66 -29.04 23.47
N GLU A 612 25.18 -30.19 23.09
CA GLU A 612 24.45 -31.46 23.12
C GLU A 612 25.13 -32.44 24.08
N LEU A 613 24.33 -33.32 24.69
CA LEU A 613 24.83 -34.41 25.51
C LEU A 613 25.23 -35.59 24.60
N GLY A 614 26.51 -35.94 24.58
CA GLY A 614 27.02 -37.09 23.81
C GLY A 614 26.90 -38.42 24.55
N SER A 615 27.57 -38.52 25.70
CA SER A 615 27.55 -39.70 26.57
C SER A 615 27.22 -39.33 28.01
N LEU A 616 26.61 -40.26 28.75
CA LEU A 616 26.24 -40.11 30.16
C LEU A 616 26.60 -41.39 30.90
N GLN A 617 27.42 -41.25 31.95
CA GLN A 617 27.94 -42.35 32.75
C GLN A 617 27.77 -42.07 34.24
N ALA A 618 27.37 -43.08 35.00
CA ALA A 618 27.37 -43.06 36.46
C ALA A 618 28.23 -44.24 36.96
N GLY A 619 29.21 -43.98 37.82
CA GLY A 619 30.09 -45.04 38.34
C GLY A 619 30.86 -45.83 37.27
N LYS A 620 31.19 -45.19 36.13
CA LYS A 620 31.84 -45.80 34.94
C LYS A 620 30.96 -46.77 34.14
N VAL A 621 29.65 -46.73 34.33
CA VAL A 621 28.67 -47.50 33.54
C VAL A 621 27.82 -46.52 32.74
N ASP A 622 27.56 -46.82 31.46
CA ASP A 622 26.64 -46.04 30.62
C ASP A 622 25.22 -46.16 31.16
N VAL A 623 24.58 -45.02 31.39
CA VAL A 623 23.22 -44.94 31.95
C VAL A 623 22.32 -44.09 31.06
N THR A 624 21.03 -44.43 31.04
CA THR A 624 20.01 -43.69 30.27
C THR A 624 19.53 -42.45 31.00
N GLU A 625 19.53 -42.48 32.32
CA GLU A 625 19.14 -41.37 33.18
C GLU A 625 19.97 -41.31 34.46
N VAL A 626 20.15 -40.09 34.99
CA VAL A 626 20.75 -39.81 36.29
C VAL A 626 19.82 -38.88 37.05
N VAL A 627 19.54 -39.21 38.31
CA VAL A 627 18.60 -38.48 39.17
C VAL A 627 19.33 -37.57 40.17
N GLU A 628 18.56 -36.66 40.77
CA GLU A 628 19.03 -35.71 41.77
C GLU A 628 19.89 -36.35 42.88
N GLY A 629 20.98 -35.68 43.24
CA GLY A 629 21.90 -36.10 44.29
C GLY A 629 22.99 -37.08 43.84
N GLN A 630 22.89 -37.67 42.64
CA GLN A 630 23.91 -38.57 42.09
C GLN A 630 25.02 -37.82 41.34
N GLU A 631 26.20 -38.43 41.30
CA GLU A 631 27.33 -37.98 40.48
C GLU A 631 27.31 -38.67 39.11
N ALA A 632 27.58 -37.91 38.07
CA ALA A 632 27.67 -38.41 36.71
C ALA A 632 28.82 -37.76 35.94
N GLY A 633 29.43 -38.55 35.07
CA GLY A 633 30.28 -38.09 33.99
C GLY A 633 29.46 -37.93 32.72
N LEU A 634 29.63 -36.83 32.01
CA LEU A 634 29.00 -36.60 30.72
C LEU A 634 29.98 -36.02 29.71
N GLU A 635 29.75 -36.34 28.43
CA GLU A 635 30.42 -35.68 27.33
C GLU A 635 29.55 -34.55 26.79
N PHE A 636 30.02 -33.33 26.95
CA PHE A 636 29.43 -32.15 26.33
C PHE A 636 30.00 -31.99 24.92
N ILE A 637 29.13 -31.92 23.91
CA ILE A 637 29.49 -31.65 22.52
C ILE A 637 29.16 -30.18 22.23
N GLY A 638 30.17 -29.38 21.94
CA GLY A 638 30.05 -27.94 21.78
C GLY A 638 31.39 -27.22 21.97
N GLU A 639 31.34 -25.91 22.17
CA GLU A 639 32.54 -25.13 22.48
C GLU A 639 33.09 -25.52 23.86
N PRO A 640 34.35 -25.99 23.95
CA PRO A 640 34.89 -26.58 25.19
C PRO A 640 35.36 -25.50 26.17
N ILE A 641 34.42 -24.68 26.66
CA ILE A 641 34.68 -23.55 27.58
C ILE A 641 34.21 -23.79 29.02
N ILE A 642 33.75 -25.00 29.34
CA ILE A 642 33.23 -25.38 30.67
C ILE A 642 34.35 -25.30 31.71
N GLN A 643 34.03 -24.75 32.88
CA GLN A 643 34.89 -24.62 34.05
C GLN A 643 34.27 -25.32 35.26
N VAL A 644 35.11 -25.68 36.23
CA VAL A 644 34.64 -26.21 37.52
C VAL A 644 33.87 -25.12 38.25
N GLY A 645 32.68 -25.47 38.77
CA GLY A 645 31.73 -24.52 39.36
C GLY A 645 30.67 -23.99 38.41
N ASP A 646 30.75 -24.29 37.11
CA ASP A 646 29.69 -23.94 36.17
C ASP A 646 28.44 -24.84 36.39
N THR A 647 27.26 -24.31 36.05
CA THR A 647 25.99 -25.05 36.10
C THR A 647 25.52 -25.42 34.70
N LEU A 648 25.29 -26.71 34.45
CA LEU A 648 24.70 -27.22 33.22
C LEU A 648 23.20 -27.42 33.40
N GLU A 649 22.38 -26.71 32.62
CA GLU A 649 20.93 -26.90 32.52
C GLU A 649 20.60 -27.82 31.35
N PHE A 650 19.85 -28.90 31.64
CA PHE A 650 19.40 -29.87 30.64
C PHE A 650 17.95 -29.60 30.29
N PHE A 651 17.64 -29.50 29.00
CA PHE A 651 16.28 -29.27 28.53
C PHE A 651 15.94 -30.12 27.31
N GLU A 652 14.64 -30.36 27.13
CA GLU A 652 14.06 -30.99 25.94
C GLU A 652 13.34 -29.91 25.12
N GLU A 653 13.53 -29.96 23.80
CA GLU A 653 12.74 -29.16 22.86
C GLU A 653 11.47 -29.92 22.53
N ILE A 654 10.33 -29.39 22.98
CA ILE A 654 9.01 -29.91 22.63
C ILE A 654 8.46 -29.05 21.51
N TYR A 655 8.09 -29.68 20.40
CA TYR A 655 7.39 -29.05 19.30
C TYR A 655 5.89 -29.11 19.60
N GLU A 656 5.24 -27.94 19.67
CA GLU A 656 3.79 -27.82 19.80
C GLU A 656 3.12 -27.63 18.44
#